data_AF-A0A6I2VBB0-F1
#
_entry.id   AF-A0A6I2VBB0-F1
#
_cell.length_a   1.000
_cell.length_b   1.000
_cell.length_c   1.000
_cell.angle_alpha   90.00
_cell.angle_beta   90.00
_cell.angle_gamma   90.00
#
_symmetry.space_group_name_H-M   'P 1'
#
loop_
_entity.id
_entity.type
_entity.pdbx_description
1 polymer ?
#
loop_
_entity_poly.entity_id
_entity_poly.type
_entity_poly.pdbx_seq_one_letter_code
_entity_poly.pdbx_strand_id
1 'polypeptide(L)'
;MNQFISWLIEGAPVGCIYALVAVGLVLTYKTSGVFNLAFSAQAFASGAVFYETVVNSHWPLWLGFVFAVLIFSPLLGLLLDRALFRYMRTASWQVKLVTALGLLLALPEMVKLFFGAQPAEAPPSIAPLIGIDQFKVFDVGGYFISADRLTTVVFTVVAVVLLGLMFRFTSIGLQMRAVVESPRMVELAGVDADRVSMTSWILSSTLAGLAGVLLAPLYFILDGNTYTLLIIAAIAAAAVGRFVSIPFTLLGGLLLGVGERALPDIVGTTGSFAQDVRPSFPFIVLFALLVFWPRLREQRVVSDPLSGVDPPPPAMAHEYKDANLQRMSKIAFPIFIAGFVLVMMTIVSPLWVTRLTDAFALAVVFLSITIFTGLGGQISLAQASFAAFGGFAMANAAEQFNVPALLALVIGAIVAAIVGALFVLFIDGLPALIGRFILRRPVVRLAGLYLSLATLAFAFMAEKVIFRREAISQGEYGIAVSRPDFAQGDRMWFLVVFIAFALVAFLVIFIRKGTIGQYLAALRGSENAAASIGINATSLRIILFSLSAGIAGLGGALIGMAQGRVEPVATYPALFGVVWVVLVVTLGSRTVDGAVNAAIGFVVFQWLFEALGLPPAIAIIGFGFGAITYARHPEGIVEFQTRKSILATARQRTLKKRAEELVRVEKLPTTYRPVWQVVAPVLAGPALYLLYVLVRSPIQGRWVAIHTVTLLVFLVPSLLFALVWMFATSHRLHQAGGVARGWIYLFAGGVVGALVGALFYNQGWVPRAELLHCVLAGIPAGVASVAFFLLPVQINRIADNRGWLSSPISWREGRAPFGFLLFGAFLFFRTSVTDASSSTGSFINHGFPPSGWPVFVLVAIFVITWVQWVAGVQGASNELAIGGEGFESPDESVSNIDEGPSASIPAQIDSGGV
;
A
#
# COMPACT_ATOMS: atom_id res chain seq x y z
N MET A 1 9.94 35.32 -36.26
CA MET A 1 11.33 34.87 -35.98
C MET A 1 11.77 35.24 -34.57
N ASN A 2 11.66 36.51 -34.15
CA ASN A 2 12.06 36.94 -32.79
C ASN A 2 11.32 36.22 -31.66
N GLN A 3 9.99 36.01 -31.75
CA GLN A 3 9.23 35.25 -30.74
C GLN A 3 9.70 33.80 -30.59
N PHE A 4 9.99 33.11 -31.70
CA PHE A 4 10.50 31.74 -31.66
C PHE A 4 11.88 31.66 -30.98
N ILE A 5 12.76 32.62 -31.25
CA ILE A 5 14.06 32.73 -30.59
C ILE A 5 13.88 32.97 -29.08
N SER A 6 12.92 33.82 -28.69
CA SER A 6 12.53 34.04 -27.28
C SER A 6 12.11 32.73 -26.60
N TRP A 7 11.21 31.96 -27.23
CA TRP A 7 10.75 30.68 -26.68
C TRP A 7 11.88 29.67 -26.54
N LEU A 8 12.82 29.67 -27.49
CA LEU A 8 13.97 28.79 -27.45
C LEU A 8 14.92 29.16 -26.30
N ILE A 9 15.24 30.45 -26.16
CA ILE A 9 16.15 30.95 -25.11
C ILE A 9 15.54 30.76 -23.71
N GLU A 10 14.26 31.07 -23.53
CA GLU A 10 13.59 30.95 -22.23
C GLU A 10 13.19 29.52 -21.87
N GLY A 11 12.84 28.71 -22.87
CA GLY A 11 12.37 27.33 -22.70
C GLY A 11 13.48 26.29 -22.59
N ALA A 12 14.66 26.55 -23.18
CA ALA A 12 15.78 25.61 -23.16
C ALA A 12 16.25 25.22 -21.74
N PRO A 13 16.38 26.13 -20.75
CA PRO A 13 16.78 25.76 -19.39
C PRO A 13 15.82 24.77 -18.72
N VAL A 14 14.50 25.02 -18.83
CA VAL A 14 13.48 24.10 -18.29
C VAL A 14 13.49 22.78 -19.05
N GLY A 15 13.64 22.83 -20.37
CA GLY A 15 13.73 21.64 -21.21
C GLY A 15 14.97 20.78 -20.95
N CYS A 16 16.10 21.38 -20.57
CA CYS A 16 17.31 20.68 -20.14
C CYS A 16 17.05 19.84 -18.88
N ILE A 17 16.27 20.36 -17.94
CA ILE A 17 15.90 19.61 -16.72
C ILE A 17 14.99 18.45 -17.08
N TYR A 18 13.93 18.71 -17.87
CA TYR A 18 13.04 17.64 -18.33
C TYR A 18 13.83 16.54 -19.06
N ALA A 19 14.80 16.94 -19.89
CA ALA A 19 15.72 16.02 -20.56
C ALA A 19 16.58 15.24 -19.56
N LEU A 20 17.19 15.89 -18.56
CA LEU A 20 18.06 15.24 -17.57
C LEU A 20 17.30 14.17 -16.77
N VAL A 21 16.10 14.53 -16.29
CA VAL A 21 15.22 13.63 -15.53
C VAL A 21 14.73 12.49 -16.43
N ALA A 22 14.34 12.79 -17.67
CA ALA A 22 13.89 11.77 -18.63
C ALA A 22 14.99 10.80 -19.02
N VAL A 23 16.22 11.28 -19.21
CA VAL A 23 17.38 10.43 -19.53
C VAL A 23 17.71 9.50 -18.36
N GLY A 24 17.67 10.00 -17.11
CA GLY A 24 17.86 9.18 -15.92
C GLY A 24 16.76 8.13 -15.71
N LEU A 25 15.51 8.44 -16.09
CA LEU A 25 14.40 7.50 -16.11
C LEU A 25 14.55 6.44 -17.20
N VAL A 26 14.92 6.84 -18.43
CA VAL A 26 15.17 5.91 -19.55
C VAL A 26 16.32 4.96 -19.23
N LEU A 27 17.36 5.44 -18.56
CA LEU A 27 18.49 4.65 -18.10
C LEU A 27 18.05 3.48 -17.20
N THR A 28 17.26 3.76 -16.15
CA THR A 28 16.76 2.73 -15.23
C THR A 28 15.81 1.77 -15.93
N TYR A 29 14.88 2.27 -16.73
CA TYR A 29 13.93 1.45 -17.46
C TYR A 29 14.63 0.48 -18.41
N LYS A 30 15.57 0.98 -19.21
CA LYS A 30 16.29 0.16 -20.19
C LYS A 30 17.08 -0.95 -19.50
N THR A 31 17.82 -0.63 -18.45
CA THR A 31 18.77 -1.57 -17.81
C THR A 31 18.14 -2.57 -16.86
N SER A 32 17.12 -2.16 -16.09
CA SER A 32 16.51 -3.00 -15.04
C SER A 32 15.12 -3.54 -15.41
N GLY A 33 14.51 -3.03 -16.49
CA GLY A 33 13.12 -3.30 -16.85
C GLY A 33 12.11 -2.70 -15.86
N VAL A 34 12.57 -1.87 -14.90
CA VAL A 34 11.71 -1.19 -13.92
C VAL A 34 11.56 0.28 -14.30
N PHE A 35 10.32 0.74 -14.42
CA PHE A 35 10.01 2.13 -14.68
C PHE A 35 10.03 2.93 -13.38
N ASN A 36 11.12 3.64 -13.10
CA ASN A 36 11.31 4.37 -11.84
C ASN A 36 10.46 5.65 -11.77
N LEU A 37 9.19 5.53 -11.38
CA LEU A 37 8.31 6.67 -11.13
C LEU A 37 8.73 7.52 -9.93
N ALA A 38 9.54 6.98 -9.03
CA ALA A 38 10.06 7.72 -7.88
C ALA A 38 11.27 8.60 -8.20
N PHE A 39 11.72 8.68 -9.46
CA PHE A 39 12.90 9.44 -9.85
C PHE A 39 12.82 10.90 -9.38
N SER A 40 11.70 11.58 -9.60
CA SER A 40 11.56 12.97 -9.17
C SER A 40 11.44 13.14 -7.65
N ALA A 41 10.95 12.11 -6.95
CA ALA A 41 10.98 12.09 -5.48
C ALA A 41 12.41 11.90 -4.93
N GLN A 42 13.28 11.14 -5.63
CA GLN A 42 14.71 11.08 -5.32
C GLN A 42 15.40 12.42 -5.58
N ALA A 43 15.00 13.12 -6.65
CA ALA A 43 15.49 14.46 -6.94
C ALA A 43 15.12 15.45 -5.83
N PHE A 44 13.87 15.42 -5.35
CA PHE A 44 13.45 16.21 -4.20
C PHE A 44 14.27 15.89 -2.93
N ALA A 45 14.50 14.61 -2.65
CA ALA A 45 15.31 14.20 -1.49
C ALA A 45 16.73 14.78 -1.54
N SER A 46 17.38 14.76 -2.71
CA SER A 46 18.70 15.37 -2.88
C SER A 46 18.67 16.89 -2.79
N GLY A 47 17.65 17.54 -3.35
CA GLY A 47 17.47 18.99 -3.25
C GLY A 47 17.27 19.42 -1.79
N ALA A 48 16.52 18.66 -1.01
CA ALA A 48 16.31 18.90 0.41
C ALA A 48 17.60 18.69 1.22
N VAL A 49 18.37 17.64 0.94
CA VAL A 49 19.69 17.44 1.57
C VAL A 49 20.66 18.59 1.24
N PHE A 50 20.64 19.07 -0.01
CA PHE A 50 21.45 20.22 -0.41
C PHE A 50 21.04 21.50 0.33
N TYR A 51 19.73 21.77 0.42
CA TYR A 51 19.19 22.88 1.19
C TYR A 51 19.61 22.79 2.67
N GLU A 52 19.40 21.62 3.29
CA GLU A 52 19.74 21.39 4.69
C GLU A 52 21.22 21.61 4.97
N THR A 53 22.09 21.05 4.12
CA THR A 53 23.55 21.15 4.33
C THR A 53 24.06 22.57 4.15
N VAL A 54 23.59 23.30 3.14
CA VAL A 54 24.08 24.64 2.81
C VAL A 54 23.42 25.72 3.68
N VAL A 55 22.10 25.66 3.86
CA VAL A 55 21.33 26.70 4.56
C VAL A 55 21.34 26.47 6.07
N ASN A 56 20.96 25.27 6.52
CA ASN A 56 20.77 24.99 7.95
C ASN A 56 22.08 24.57 8.64
N SER A 57 22.90 23.76 7.98
CA SER A 57 24.20 23.32 8.51
C SER A 57 25.36 24.26 8.14
N HIS A 58 25.11 25.29 7.33
CA HIS A 58 26.09 26.29 6.88
C HIS A 58 27.36 25.70 6.21
N TRP A 59 27.23 24.56 5.53
CA TRP A 59 28.35 23.99 4.78
C TRP A 59 28.69 24.87 3.58
N PRO A 60 29.98 24.91 3.16
CA PRO A 60 30.36 25.52 1.90
C PRO A 60 29.56 24.93 0.73
N LEU A 61 29.14 25.78 -0.21
CA LEU A 61 28.27 25.42 -1.34
C LEU A 61 28.78 24.19 -2.11
N TRP A 62 30.08 24.14 -2.42
CA TRP A 62 30.69 23.03 -3.15
C TRP A 62 30.64 21.72 -2.36
N LEU A 63 30.79 21.78 -1.03
CA LEU A 63 30.75 20.62 -0.15
C LEU A 63 29.31 20.08 -0.05
N GLY A 64 28.33 20.97 0.09
CA GLY A 64 26.91 20.62 0.02
C GLY A 64 26.54 19.96 -1.31
N PHE A 65 27.03 20.50 -2.44
CA PHE A 65 26.81 19.94 -3.77
C PHE A 65 27.40 18.54 -3.91
N VAL A 66 28.67 18.36 -3.53
CA VAL A 66 29.36 17.06 -3.57
C VAL A 66 28.64 16.03 -2.68
N PHE A 67 28.25 16.43 -1.47
CA PHE A 67 27.57 15.53 -0.54
C PHE A 67 26.19 15.10 -1.07
N ALA A 68 25.36 16.05 -1.51
CA ALA A 68 24.02 15.74 -2.01
C ALA A 68 24.08 14.88 -3.29
N VAL A 69 24.86 15.32 -4.30
CA VAL A 69 24.84 14.71 -5.64
C VAL A 69 25.76 13.49 -5.75
N LEU A 70 26.96 13.52 -5.16
CA LEU A 70 27.98 12.46 -5.36
C LEU A 70 28.09 11.46 -4.21
N ILE A 71 27.40 11.69 -3.08
CA ILE A 71 27.40 10.76 -1.94
C ILE A 71 25.99 10.28 -1.62
N PHE A 72 25.10 11.19 -1.24
CA PHE A 72 23.75 10.86 -0.81
C PHE A 72 22.93 10.20 -1.92
N SER A 73 22.89 10.80 -3.11
CA SER A 73 22.14 10.27 -4.25
C SER A 73 22.59 8.88 -4.74
N PRO A 74 23.89 8.62 -4.96
CA PRO A 74 24.41 7.27 -5.23
C PRO A 74 24.05 6.26 -4.14
N LEU A 75 24.17 6.65 -2.87
CA LEU A 75 23.85 5.80 -1.73
C LEU A 75 22.37 5.46 -1.67
N LEU A 76 21.50 6.43 -1.97
CA LEU A 76 20.07 6.22 -2.09
C LEU A 76 19.75 5.22 -3.20
N GLY A 77 20.38 5.37 -4.38
CA GLY A 77 20.22 4.42 -5.48
C GLY A 77 20.65 3.00 -5.13
N LEU A 78 21.81 2.86 -4.47
CA LEU A 78 22.31 1.58 -3.95
C LEU A 78 21.35 0.95 -2.93
N LEU A 79 20.82 1.76 -2.02
CA LEU A 79 19.88 1.33 -1.00
C LEU A 79 18.58 0.83 -1.63
N LEU A 80 18.04 1.55 -2.62
CA LEU A 80 16.82 1.16 -3.33
C LEU A 80 17.00 -0.12 -4.14
N ASP A 81 18.14 -0.30 -4.82
CA ASP A 81 18.44 -1.56 -5.51
C ASP A 81 18.51 -2.74 -4.53
N ARG A 82 19.30 -2.62 -3.45
CA ARG A 82 19.52 -3.72 -2.49
C ARG A 82 18.32 -4.04 -1.61
N ALA A 83 17.57 -3.04 -1.19
CA ALA A 83 16.44 -3.24 -0.29
C ALA A 83 15.18 -3.71 -1.02
N LEU A 84 15.02 -3.32 -2.30
CA LEU A 84 13.72 -3.35 -2.96
C LEU A 84 13.81 -3.91 -4.39
N PHE A 85 14.52 -3.27 -5.31
CA PHE A 85 14.39 -3.60 -6.74
C PHE A 85 15.07 -4.90 -7.15
N ARG A 86 16.13 -5.33 -6.45
CA ARG A 86 16.77 -6.63 -6.70
C ARG A 86 15.78 -7.79 -6.56
N TYR A 87 14.86 -7.73 -5.60
CA TYR A 87 13.88 -8.79 -5.35
C TYR A 87 12.69 -8.80 -6.32
N MET A 88 12.54 -7.77 -7.15
CA MET A 88 11.37 -7.60 -8.03
C MET A 88 11.68 -7.81 -9.51
N ARG A 89 12.87 -8.29 -9.86
CA ARG A 89 13.28 -8.43 -11.27
C ARG A 89 12.38 -9.37 -12.06
N THR A 90 11.99 -10.49 -11.45
CA THR A 90 11.06 -11.47 -12.01
C THR A 90 9.60 -11.18 -11.69
N ALA A 91 9.31 -10.12 -10.94
CA ALA A 91 7.93 -9.76 -10.61
C ALA A 91 7.21 -9.21 -11.85
N SER A 92 5.88 -9.38 -11.84
CA SER A 92 5.02 -8.84 -12.90
C SER A 92 5.14 -7.32 -13.01
N TRP A 93 4.84 -6.77 -14.19
CA TRP A 93 4.94 -5.32 -14.42
C TRP A 93 4.04 -4.51 -13.46
N GLN A 94 2.92 -5.09 -13.00
CA GLN A 94 2.01 -4.47 -12.04
C GLN A 94 2.71 -4.26 -10.70
N VAL A 95 3.44 -5.27 -10.21
CA VAL A 95 4.22 -5.18 -8.97
C VAL A 95 5.28 -4.10 -9.09
N LYS A 96 6.08 -4.13 -10.17
CA LYS A 96 7.12 -3.13 -10.42
C LYS A 96 6.58 -1.70 -10.43
N LEU A 97 5.43 -1.49 -11.09
CA LEU A 97 4.79 -0.18 -11.18
C LEU A 97 4.27 0.29 -9.82
N VAL A 98 3.54 -0.57 -9.09
CA VAL A 98 2.93 -0.23 -7.79
C VAL A 98 4.00 0.07 -6.75
N THR A 99 5.11 -0.67 -6.74
CA THR A 99 6.21 -0.38 -5.82
C THR A 99 6.92 0.93 -6.18
N ALA A 100 7.09 1.24 -7.47
CA ALA A 100 7.62 2.54 -7.90
C ALA A 100 6.70 3.72 -7.52
N LEU A 101 5.37 3.53 -7.61
CA LEU A 101 4.37 4.52 -7.16
C LEU A 101 4.36 4.68 -5.62
N GLY A 102 4.48 3.57 -4.88
CA GLY A 102 4.61 3.63 -3.43
C GLY A 102 5.85 4.41 -3.00
N LEU A 103 6.97 4.24 -3.70
CA LEU A 103 8.19 4.97 -3.46
C LEU A 103 8.08 6.46 -3.85
N LEU A 104 7.39 6.78 -4.95
CA LEU A 104 7.09 8.15 -5.38
C LEU A 104 6.33 8.92 -4.29
N LEU A 105 5.42 8.26 -3.58
CA LEU A 105 4.60 8.86 -2.53
C LEU A 105 5.32 8.89 -1.16
N ALA A 106 6.08 7.86 -0.81
CA ALA A 106 6.73 7.77 0.49
C ALA A 106 7.97 8.65 0.61
N LEU A 107 8.82 8.73 -0.42
CA LEU A 107 10.09 9.46 -0.33
C LEU A 107 9.93 10.95 0.04
N PRO A 108 9.03 11.74 -0.57
CA PRO A 108 8.88 13.14 -0.22
C PRO A 108 8.42 13.33 1.23
N GLU A 109 7.51 12.47 1.69
CA GLU A 109 7.00 12.51 3.06
C GLU A 109 8.04 12.07 4.09
N MET A 110 8.91 11.10 3.74
CA MET A 110 10.06 10.74 4.57
C MET A 110 11.02 11.92 4.73
N VAL A 111 11.33 12.63 3.66
CA VAL A 111 12.21 13.81 3.68
C VAL A 111 11.62 14.90 4.58
N LYS A 112 10.32 15.22 4.45
CA LYS A 112 9.63 16.18 5.34
C LYS A 112 9.66 15.76 6.81
N LEU A 113 9.60 14.45 7.09
CA LEU A 113 9.68 13.92 8.46
C LEU A 113 11.10 14.06 9.05
N PHE A 114 12.16 13.85 8.26
CA PHE A 114 13.55 13.93 8.72
C PHE A 114 14.08 15.37 8.84
N PHE A 115 13.75 16.24 7.90
CA PHE A 115 14.28 17.62 7.84
C PHE A 115 13.29 18.68 8.37
N GLY A 116 12.08 18.27 8.74
CA GLY A 116 11.00 19.17 9.19
C GLY A 116 10.11 19.66 8.03
N ALA A 117 8.87 20.01 8.37
CA ALA A 117 7.81 20.35 7.41
C ALA A 117 7.80 21.83 6.95
N GLN A 118 8.85 22.60 7.21
CA GLN A 118 8.91 24.02 6.84
C GLN A 118 9.11 24.16 5.32
N PRO A 119 8.43 25.11 4.64
CA PRO A 119 8.78 25.44 3.27
C PRO A 119 10.23 25.94 3.26
N ALA A 120 11.11 25.19 2.61
CA ALA A 120 12.47 25.61 2.35
C ALA A 120 12.43 26.71 1.28
N GLU A 121 12.28 27.95 1.76
CA GLU A 121 12.23 29.16 0.94
C GLU A 121 13.62 29.55 0.47
N ALA A 122 13.67 30.16 -0.73
CA ALA A 122 14.87 30.67 -1.37
C ALA A 122 16.05 29.68 -1.38
N PRO A 123 15.93 28.52 -2.05
CA PRO A 123 17.02 27.56 -2.12
C PRO A 123 18.29 28.17 -2.74
N PRO A 124 19.49 27.77 -2.25
CA PRO A 124 20.73 28.41 -2.65
C PRO A 124 21.07 28.18 -4.13
N SER A 125 21.55 29.24 -4.79
CA SER A 125 22.03 29.18 -6.18
C SER A 125 23.31 28.36 -6.29
N ILE A 126 23.44 27.61 -7.39
CA ILE A 126 24.66 26.85 -7.72
C ILE A 126 25.57 27.65 -8.66
N ALA A 127 25.13 28.80 -9.16
CA ALA A 127 25.94 29.66 -10.04
C ALA A 127 27.32 30.01 -9.49
N PRO A 128 27.50 30.27 -8.18
CA PRO A 128 28.81 30.55 -7.62
C PRO A 128 29.82 29.40 -7.77
N LEU A 129 29.36 28.15 -7.94
CA LEU A 129 30.21 26.98 -8.13
C LEU A 129 31.04 27.05 -9.42
N ILE A 130 30.54 27.73 -10.45
CA ILE A 130 31.26 27.97 -11.72
C ILE A 130 31.80 29.40 -11.82
N GLY A 131 31.89 30.12 -10.69
CA GLY A 131 32.42 31.48 -10.63
C GLY A 131 31.49 32.56 -11.16
N ILE A 132 30.19 32.29 -11.26
CA ILE A 132 29.18 33.27 -11.70
C ILE A 132 28.43 33.79 -10.49
N ASP A 133 28.28 35.11 -10.39
CA ASP A 133 27.45 35.72 -9.35
C ASP A 133 25.97 35.32 -9.52
N GLN A 134 25.32 34.94 -8.41
CA GLN A 134 23.94 34.43 -8.39
C GLN A 134 22.91 35.45 -8.92
N PHE A 135 23.18 36.75 -8.75
CA PHE A 135 22.30 37.82 -9.24
C PHE A 135 22.63 38.25 -10.68
N LYS A 136 23.64 37.65 -11.31
CA LYS A 136 24.04 38.02 -12.66
C LYS A 136 22.98 37.58 -13.66
N VAL A 137 22.57 38.53 -14.49
CA VAL A 137 21.67 38.30 -15.62
C VAL A 137 22.47 38.53 -16.90
N PHE A 138 22.40 37.57 -17.82
CA PHE A 138 23.04 37.66 -19.12
C PHE A 138 22.04 38.19 -20.15
N ASP A 139 22.45 39.20 -20.92
CA ASP A 139 21.70 39.70 -22.07
C ASP A 139 22.17 38.95 -23.34
N VAL A 140 21.27 38.17 -23.92
CA VAL A 140 21.49 37.47 -25.19
C VAL A 140 20.53 38.05 -26.23
N GLY A 141 20.95 39.11 -26.90
CA GLY A 141 20.20 39.71 -28.00
C GLY A 141 18.86 40.34 -27.58
N GLY A 142 18.81 40.95 -26.39
CA GLY A 142 17.60 41.57 -25.82
C GLY A 142 16.80 40.64 -24.88
N TYR A 143 17.29 39.43 -24.61
CA TYR A 143 16.65 38.45 -23.74
C TYR A 143 17.49 38.18 -22.49
N PHE A 144 16.85 38.25 -21.32
CA PHE A 144 17.49 38.13 -20.02
C PHE A 144 17.47 36.69 -19.50
N ILE A 145 18.65 36.10 -19.27
CA ILE A 145 18.82 34.76 -18.69
C ILE A 145 19.48 34.89 -17.32
N SER A 146 18.85 34.34 -16.28
CA SER A 146 19.43 34.29 -14.93
C SER A 146 20.61 33.30 -14.86
N ALA A 147 21.54 33.54 -13.94
CA ALA A 147 22.68 32.66 -13.70
C ALA A 147 22.27 31.20 -13.41
N ASP A 148 21.19 30.98 -12.64
CA ASP A 148 20.66 29.64 -12.34
C ASP A 148 20.17 28.88 -13.59
N ARG A 149 19.56 29.58 -14.54
CA ARG A 149 19.13 28.98 -15.81
C ARG A 149 20.32 28.60 -16.68
N LEU A 150 21.33 29.46 -16.75
CA LEU A 150 22.55 29.18 -17.52
C LEU A 150 23.32 27.99 -16.94
N THR A 151 23.50 27.97 -15.62
CA THR A 151 24.22 26.89 -14.92
C THR A 151 23.50 25.55 -15.09
N THR A 152 22.17 25.54 -15.01
CA THR A 152 21.34 24.36 -15.31
C THR A 152 21.63 23.80 -16.70
N VAL A 153 21.70 24.64 -17.73
CA VAL A 153 22.04 24.21 -19.10
C VAL A 153 23.45 23.61 -19.14
N VAL A 154 24.43 24.28 -18.55
CA VAL A 154 25.84 23.83 -18.55
C VAL A 154 25.98 22.46 -17.89
N PHE A 155 25.48 22.29 -16.66
CA PHE A 155 25.57 21.01 -15.94
C PHE A 155 24.80 19.89 -16.64
N THR A 156 23.65 20.21 -17.27
CA THR A 156 22.89 19.23 -18.04
C THR A 156 23.69 18.73 -19.24
N VAL A 157 24.27 19.65 -20.02
CA VAL A 157 25.10 19.30 -21.19
C VAL A 157 26.29 18.45 -20.77
N VAL A 158 26.98 18.84 -19.69
CA VAL A 158 28.09 18.06 -19.13
C VAL A 158 27.63 16.65 -18.72
N ALA A 159 26.53 16.53 -17.98
CA ALA A 159 26.01 15.23 -17.54
C ALA A 159 25.65 14.31 -18.72
N VAL A 160 25.01 14.85 -19.75
CA VAL A 160 24.63 14.11 -20.97
C VAL A 160 25.87 13.67 -21.75
N VAL A 161 26.87 14.55 -21.91
CA VAL A 161 28.12 14.21 -22.59
C VAL A 161 28.85 13.11 -21.82
N LEU A 162 28.99 13.24 -20.50
CA LEU A 162 29.63 12.21 -19.65
C LEU A 162 28.90 10.87 -19.76
N LEU A 163 27.57 10.88 -19.73
CA LEU A 163 26.76 9.67 -19.89
C LEU A 163 26.97 9.04 -21.29
N GLY A 164 27.00 9.87 -22.34
CA GLY A 164 27.26 9.44 -23.72
C GLY A 164 28.64 8.82 -23.90
N LEU A 165 29.68 9.44 -23.30
CA LEU A 165 31.04 8.91 -23.28
C LEU A 165 31.09 7.57 -22.54
N MET A 166 30.44 7.47 -21.39
CA MET A 166 30.36 6.23 -20.61
C MET A 166 29.73 5.11 -21.44
N PHE A 167 28.58 5.34 -22.07
CA PHE A 167 27.91 4.32 -22.88
C PHE A 167 28.69 3.89 -24.12
N ARG A 168 29.46 4.80 -24.72
CA ARG A 168 30.23 4.53 -25.94
C ARG A 168 31.59 3.87 -25.66
N PHE A 169 32.27 4.28 -24.60
CA PHE A 169 33.69 3.96 -24.40
C PHE A 169 33.98 3.05 -23.20
N THR A 170 32.99 2.69 -22.36
CA THR A 170 33.24 1.85 -21.16
C THR A 170 32.63 0.44 -21.28
N SER A 171 33.25 -0.52 -20.58
CA SER A 171 32.76 -1.89 -20.45
C SER A 171 31.40 -1.96 -19.73
N ILE A 172 31.19 -1.10 -18.73
CA ILE A 172 29.90 -0.96 -18.03
C ILE A 172 28.79 -0.60 -19.01
N GLY A 173 29.04 0.33 -19.94
CA GLY A 173 28.09 0.71 -20.98
C GLY A 173 27.75 -0.43 -21.96
N LEU A 174 28.72 -1.30 -22.26
CA LEU A 174 28.49 -2.52 -23.05
C LEU A 174 27.65 -3.55 -22.29
N GLN A 175 28.01 -3.85 -21.03
CA GLN A 175 27.28 -4.78 -20.16
C GLN A 175 25.85 -4.31 -19.92
N MET A 176 25.62 -3.02 -19.67
CA MET A 176 24.29 -2.44 -19.53
C MET A 176 23.45 -2.69 -20.78
N ARG A 177 24.00 -2.52 -21.99
CA ARG A 177 23.27 -2.80 -23.24
C ARG A 177 22.95 -4.29 -23.40
N ALA A 178 23.88 -5.17 -23.02
CA ALA A 178 23.68 -6.62 -23.10
C ALA A 178 22.59 -7.11 -22.12
N VAL A 179 22.61 -6.65 -20.86
CA VAL A 179 21.64 -7.07 -19.83
C VAL A 179 20.21 -6.71 -20.23
N VAL A 180 20.01 -5.63 -20.99
CA VAL A 180 18.69 -5.21 -21.49
C VAL A 180 18.09 -6.23 -22.44
N GLU A 181 18.92 -6.90 -23.25
CA GLU A 181 18.44 -7.87 -24.24
C GLU A 181 18.02 -9.17 -23.57
N SER A 182 18.83 -9.69 -22.65
CA SER A 182 18.47 -10.81 -21.81
C SER A 182 19.39 -10.90 -20.59
N PRO A 183 18.92 -10.56 -19.37
CA PRO A 183 19.72 -10.66 -18.16
C PRO A 183 20.25 -12.08 -17.94
N ARG A 184 19.40 -13.10 -18.15
CA ARG A 184 19.77 -14.52 -17.99
C ARG A 184 20.84 -14.97 -18.98
N MET A 185 20.78 -14.55 -20.24
CA MET A 185 21.83 -14.90 -21.22
C MET A 185 23.17 -14.25 -20.88
N VAL A 186 23.12 -13.04 -20.32
CA VAL A 186 24.33 -12.32 -19.88
C VAL A 186 24.93 -12.93 -18.62
N GLU A 187 24.10 -13.43 -17.70
CA GLU A 187 24.53 -14.22 -16.55
C GLU A 187 25.19 -15.53 -16.98
N LEU A 188 24.67 -16.23 -18.00
CA LEU A 188 25.31 -17.41 -18.60
C LEU A 188 26.67 -17.09 -19.23
N ALA A 189 26.86 -15.86 -19.71
CA ALA A 189 28.14 -15.36 -20.21
C ALA A 189 29.11 -14.89 -19.09
N GLY A 190 28.76 -15.11 -17.82
CA GLY A 190 29.61 -14.80 -16.66
C GLY A 190 29.55 -13.34 -16.20
N VAL A 191 28.62 -12.53 -16.72
CA VAL A 191 28.43 -11.15 -16.28
C VAL A 191 27.33 -11.09 -15.22
N ASP A 192 27.68 -10.59 -14.04
CA ASP A 192 26.76 -10.42 -12.92
C ASP A 192 25.74 -9.30 -13.21
N ALA A 193 24.52 -9.68 -13.63
CA ALA A 193 23.44 -8.75 -13.90
C ALA A 193 22.98 -8.00 -12.63
N ASP A 194 23.22 -8.53 -11.43
CA ASP A 194 22.98 -7.82 -10.18
C ASP A 194 23.86 -6.57 -10.08
N ARG A 195 25.16 -6.70 -10.35
CA ARG A 195 26.10 -5.55 -10.36
C ARG A 195 25.79 -4.53 -11.44
N VAL A 196 25.42 -4.97 -12.64
CA VAL A 196 25.10 -4.07 -13.75
C VAL A 196 23.87 -3.22 -13.43
N SER A 197 22.81 -3.83 -12.92
CA SER A 197 21.61 -3.10 -12.51
C SER A 197 21.86 -2.22 -11.29
N MET A 198 22.66 -2.67 -10.30
CA MET A 198 23.06 -1.84 -9.16
C MET A 198 23.77 -0.56 -9.63
N THR A 199 24.71 -0.70 -10.57
CA THR A 199 25.44 0.44 -11.16
C THR A 199 24.51 1.40 -11.89
N SER A 200 23.48 0.86 -12.58
CA SER A 200 22.45 1.68 -13.22
C SER A 200 21.60 2.46 -12.23
N TRP A 201 21.19 1.83 -11.12
CA TRP A 201 20.45 2.50 -10.04
C TRP A 201 21.26 3.61 -9.39
N ILE A 202 22.54 3.36 -9.10
CA ILE A 202 23.48 4.37 -8.58
C ILE A 202 23.55 5.56 -9.55
N LEU A 203 23.79 5.30 -10.85
CA LEU A 203 23.93 6.35 -11.85
C LEU A 203 22.63 7.14 -12.06
N SER A 204 21.49 6.46 -12.10
CA SER A 204 20.17 7.09 -12.23
C SER A 204 19.84 7.97 -11.03
N SER A 205 20.06 7.48 -9.80
CA SER A 205 19.85 8.30 -8.60
C SER A 205 20.83 9.46 -8.51
N THR A 206 22.06 9.33 -9.03
CA THR A 206 23.02 10.45 -9.17
C THR A 206 22.48 11.53 -10.11
N LEU A 207 21.93 11.14 -11.27
CA LEU A 207 21.27 12.07 -12.20
C LEU A 207 20.01 12.70 -11.58
N ALA A 208 19.25 11.95 -10.79
CA ALA A 208 18.13 12.49 -10.02
C ALA A 208 18.61 13.52 -9.01
N GLY A 209 19.72 13.25 -8.31
CA GLY A 209 20.33 14.18 -7.38
C GLY A 209 20.77 15.48 -8.03
N LEU A 210 21.47 15.37 -9.16
CA LEU A 210 21.88 16.52 -9.95
C LEU A 210 20.66 17.34 -10.42
N ALA A 211 19.63 16.68 -10.97
CA ALA A 211 18.40 17.37 -11.36
C ALA A 211 17.71 18.05 -10.17
N GLY A 212 17.72 17.39 -9.01
CA GLY A 212 17.21 17.89 -7.74
C GLY A 212 17.83 19.21 -7.31
N VAL A 213 19.16 19.23 -7.28
CA VAL A 213 19.94 20.38 -6.87
C VAL A 213 19.80 21.51 -7.89
N LEU A 214 19.87 21.23 -9.20
CA LEU A 214 19.70 22.22 -10.27
C LEU A 214 18.30 22.85 -10.30
N LEU A 215 17.26 22.10 -9.92
CA LEU A 215 15.89 22.61 -9.87
C LEU A 215 15.59 23.49 -8.66
N ALA A 216 16.29 23.25 -7.54
CA ALA A 216 16.02 23.93 -6.29
C ALA A 216 15.97 25.47 -6.43
N PRO A 217 16.98 26.15 -7.01
CA PRO A 217 16.97 27.62 -7.11
C PRO A 217 16.00 28.16 -8.18
N LEU A 218 15.40 27.30 -9.02
CA LEU A 218 14.44 27.74 -10.05
C LEU A 218 13.02 27.92 -9.49
N TYR A 219 12.75 27.36 -8.31
CA TYR A 219 11.52 27.56 -7.58
C TYR A 219 11.78 28.36 -6.31
N PHE A 220 10.84 29.23 -5.96
CA PHE A 220 10.94 30.00 -4.72
C PHE A 220 10.79 29.11 -3.47
N ILE A 221 10.01 28.03 -3.57
CA ILE A 221 9.74 27.08 -2.48
C ILE A 221 10.15 25.69 -2.94
N LEU A 222 10.98 25.02 -2.14
CA LEU A 222 11.30 23.62 -2.32
C LEU A 222 10.16 22.73 -1.78
N ASP A 223 9.24 22.34 -2.66
CA ASP A 223 8.08 21.51 -2.31
C ASP A 223 8.08 20.13 -3.02
N GLY A 224 7.76 19.09 -2.27
CA GLY A 224 7.72 17.71 -2.75
C GLY A 224 6.65 17.46 -3.82
N ASN A 225 5.52 18.18 -3.82
CA ASN A 225 4.49 18.00 -4.84
C ASN A 225 4.95 18.56 -6.19
N THR A 226 5.59 19.73 -6.20
CA THR A 226 6.17 20.32 -7.43
C THR A 226 7.14 19.35 -8.12
N TYR A 227 8.03 18.73 -7.34
CA TYR A 227 8.95 17.71 -7.86
C TYR A 227 8.22 16.44 -8.29
N THR A 228 7.23 15.98 -7.53
CA THR A 228 6.44 14.79 -7.89
C THR A 228 5.76 14.96 -9.25
N LEU A 229 5.23 16.15 -9.57
CA LEU A 229 4.60 16.42 -10.86
C LEU A 229 5.59 16.45 -12.03
N LEU A 230 6.86 16.79 -11.77
CA LEU A 230 7.94 16.80 -12.76
C LEU A 230 8.14 15.43 -13.44
N ILE A 231 7.84 14.33 -12.73
CA ILE A 231 7.98 12.98 -13.30
C ILE A 231 7.21 12.87 -14.61
N ILE A 232 6.06 13.54 -14.72
CA ILE A 232 5.20 13.39 -15.89
C ILE A 232 5.77 14.15 -17.09
N ALA A 233 6.39 15.32 -16.87
CA ALA A 233 7.14 16.01 -17.91
C ALA A 233 8.33 15.17 -18.40
N ALA A 234 9.03 14.51 -17.49
CA ALA A 234 10.10 13.59 -17.83
C ALA A 234 9.58 12.36 -18.60
N ILE A 235 8.42 11.81 -18.25
CA ILE A 235 7.78 10.71 -18.98
C ILE A 235 7.36 11.15 -20.38
N ALA A 236 6.82 12.36 -20.52
CA ALA A 236 6.49 12.96 -21.83
C ALA A 236 7.75 13.06 -22.71
N ALA A 237 8.86 13.57 -22.17
CA ALA A 237 10.14 13.66 -22.86
C ALA A 237 10.70 12.26 -23.22
N ALA A 238 10.62 11.31 -22.29
CA ALA A 238 11.03 9.93 -22.51
C ALA A 238 10.19 9.22 -23.58
N ALA A 239 8.89 9.53 -23.67
CA ALA A 239 7.99 9.02 -24.70
C ALA A 239 8.40 9.48 -26.10
N VAL A 240 8.88 10.72 -26.29
CA VAL A 240 9.45 11.17 -27.59
C VAL A 240 10.65 10.28 -27.99
N GLY A 241 11.49 9.91 -27.04
CA GLY A 241 12.60 8.96 -27.23
C GLY A 241 12.21 7.47 -27.22
N ARG A 242 10.91 7.16 -27.20
CA ARG A 242 10.34 5.81 -27.13
C ARG A 242 10.86 4.96 -25.98
N PHE A 243 11.28 5.59 -24.88
CA PHE A 243 11.89 4.94 -23.72
C PHE A 243 13.14 4.09 -24.03
N VAL A 244 13.78 4.28 -25.20
CA VAL A 244 14.97 3.52 -25.63
C VAL A 244 16.12 4.42 -26.06
N SER A 245 15.83 5.54 -26.74
CA SER A 245 16.83 6.41 -27.33
C SER A 245 17.08 7.66 -26.50
N ILE A 246 18.23 7.70 -25.82
CA ILE A 246 18.69 8.83 -25.00
C ILE A 246 18.75 10.15 -25.82
N PRO A 247 19.30 10.20 -27.04
CA PRO A 247 19.33 11.45 -27.82
C PRO A 247 17.94 12.00 -28.17
N PHE A 248 16.99 11.13 -28.54
CA PHE A 248 15.62 11.56 -28.83
C PHE A 248 14.87 11.95 -27.55
N THR A 249 15.20 11.33 -26.41
CA THR A 249 14.69 11.76 -25.09
C THR A 249 15.18 13.16 -24.73
N LEU A 250 16.46 13.47 -25.00
CA LEU A 250 17.00 14.82 -24.78
C LEU A 250 16.28 15.86 -25.64
N LEU A 251 16.13 15.57 -26.95
CA LEU A 251 15.39 16.42 -27.86
C LEU A 251 13.93 16.60 -27.39
N GLY A 252 13.29 15.53 -26.93
CA GLY A 252 11.94 15.57 -26.37
C GLY A 252 11.81 16.50 -25.16
N GLY A 253 12.77 16.47 -24.24
CA GLY A 253 12.82 17.38 -23.08
C GLY A 253 12.97 18.84 -23.51
N LEU A 254 13.90 19.12 -24.43
CA LEU A 254 14.09 20.46 -24.98
C LEU A 254 12.83 20.99 -25.68
N LEU A 255 12.21 20.17 -26.54
CA LEU A 255 10.97 20.54 -27.25
C LEU A 255 9.82 20.78 -26.28
N LEU A 256 9.72 20.00 -25.19
CA LEU A 256 8.72 20.22 -24.15
C LEU A 256 8.93 21.54 -23.41
N GLY A 257 10.17 21.87 -23.03
CA GLY A 257 10.49 23.13 -22.36
C GLY A 257 10.21 24.36 -23.25
N VAL A 258 10.57 24.28 -24.53
CA VAL A 258 10.24 25.32 -25.52
C VAL A 258 8.73 25.41 -25.74
N GLY A 259 8.03 24.27 -25.83
CA GLY A 259 6.58 24.23 -26.00
C GLY A 259 5.82 24.82 -24.81
N GLU A 260 6.27 24.56 -23.57
CA GLU A 260 5.67 25.12 -22.36
C GLU A 260 5.76 26.65 -22.31
N ARG A 261 6.83 27.23 -22.89
CA ARG A 261 6.99 28.68 -23.04
C ARG A 261 6.23 29.26 -24.22
N ALA A 262 6.14 28.53 -25.33
CA ALA A 262 5.40 28.99 -26.51
C ALA A 262 3.88 28.95 -26.32
N LEU A 263 3.37 28.04 -25.48
CA LEU A 263 1.94 27.74 -25.42
C LEU A 263 1.03 28.92 -25.02
N PRO A 264 1.34 29.75 -24.01
CA PRO A 264 0.50 30.90 -23.67
C PRO A 264 0.36 31.91 -24.80
N ASP A 265 1.42 32.11 -25.59
CA ASP A 265 1.44 33.05 -26.71
C ASP A 265 0.64 32.52 -27.91
N ILE A 266 0.61 31.20 -28.11
CA ILE A 266 -0.13 30.54 -29.20
C ILE A 266 -1.63 30.48 -28.90
N VAL A 267 -2.00 30.19 -27.65
CA VAL A 267 -3.41 29.99 -27.24
C VAL A 267 -4.13 31.32 -26.97
N GLY A 268 -3.38 32.43 -26.82
CA GLY A 268 -3.90 33.76 -26.54
C GLY A 268 -3.98 34.06 -25.04
N THR A 269 -3.56 35.25 -24.64
CA THR A 269 -3.26 35.63 -23.25
C THR A 269 -4.46 36.12 -22.43
N THR A 270 -5.66 36.22 -23.01
CA THR A 270 -6.78 36.98 -22.41
C THR A 270 -7.83 36.14 -21.68
N GLY A 271 -7.67 34.82 -21.53
CA GLY A 271 -8.64 33.95 -20.85
C GLY A 271 -8.04 33.08 -19.73
N SER A 272 -8.85 32.78 -18.71
CA SER A 272 -8.53 31.80 -17.64
C SER A 272 -8.08 30.43 -18.19
N PHE A 273 -8.49 30.10 -19.41
CA PHE A 273 -8.04 28.92 -20.16
C PHE A 273 -6.52 28.82 -20.35
N ALA A 274 -5.85 29.92 -20.71
CA ALA A 274 -4.42 29.87 -21.00
C ALA A 274 -3.57 29.63 -19.74
N GLN A 275 -4.02 30.15 -18.59
CA GLN A 275 -3.32 30.00 -17.30
C GLN A 275 -3.37 28.56 -16.78
N ASP A 276 -4.48 27.85 -17.03
CA ASP A 276 -4.65 26.44 -16.62
C ASP A 276 -3.99 25.43 -17.58
N VAL A 277 -3.90 25.75 -18.87
CA VAL A 277 -3.33 24.84 -19.88
C VAL A 277 -1.81 24.81 -19.79
N ARG A 278 -1.16 25.91 -19.44
CA ARG A 278 0.31 25.99 -19.35
C ARG A 278 0.93 24.96 -18.40
N PRO A 279 0.57 24.87 -17.10
CA PRO A 279 1.11 23.83 -16.20
C PRO A 279 0.67 22.41 -16.61
N SER A 280 -0.34 22.31 -17.49
CA SER A 280 -0.88 21.05 -17.97
C SER A 280 -0.24 20.54 -19.26
N PHE A 281 0.61 21.35 -19.90
CA PHE A 281 1.18 21.04 -21.21
C PHE A 281 1.90 19.69 -21.26
N PRO A 282 2.76 19.32 -20.27
CA PRO A 282 3.42 18.02 -20.32
C PRO A 282 2.43 16.84 -20.21
N PHE A 283 1.32 17.00 -19.48
CA PHE A 283 0.27 15.98 -19.39
C PHE A 283 -0.46 15.81 -20.73
N ILE A 284 -0.81 16.93 -21.37
CA ILE A 284 -1.48 16.94 -22.68
C ILE A 284 -0.56 16.29 -23.74
N VAL A 285 0.72 16.67 -23.76
CA VAL A 285 1.68 16.10 -24.70
C VAL A 285 1.87 14.61 -24.44
N LEU A 286 2.07 14.17 -23.19
CA LEU A 286 2.18 12.74 -22.89
C LEU A 286 0.96 11.96 -23.36
N PHE A 287 -0.25 12.44 -23.03
CA PHE A 287 -1.49 11.81 -23.44
C PHE A 287 -1.61 11.74 -24.97
N ALA A 288 -1.33 12.86 -25.66
CA ALA A 288 -1.36 12.93 -27.12
C ALA A 288 -0.32 12.01 -27.77
N LEU A 289 0.92 11.93 -27.26
CA LEU A 289 1.95 11.04 -27.78
C LEU A 289 1.55 9.58 -27.64
N LEU A 290 1.00 9.17 -26.49
CA LEU A 290 0.53 7.79 -26.28
C LEU A 290 -0.68 7.45 -27.16
N VAL A 291 -1.57 8.41 -27.38
CA VAL A 291 -2.76 8.23 -28.24
C VAL A 291 -2.39 8.19 -29.72
N PHE A 292 -1.67 9.20 -30.21
CA PHE A 292 -1.48 9.44 -31.64
C PHE A 292 -0.18 8.87 -32.23
N TRP A 293 0.72 8.29 -31.42
CA TRP A 293 1.98 7.73 -31.92
C TRP A 293 2.00 6.18 -31.86
N PRO A 294 1.58 5.47 -32.94
CA PRO A 294 1.46 4.00 -32.96
C PRO A 294 2.76 3.26 -32.63
N ARG A 295 3.92 3.82 -33.00
CA ARG A 295 5.24 3.20 -32.77
C ARG A 295 5.61 3.04 -31.28
N LEU A 296 4.95 3.77 -30.38
CA LEU A 296 5.06 3.56 -28.94
C LEU A 296 4.32 2.31 -28.48
N ARG A 297 3.30 1.89 -29.23
CA ARG A 297 2.43 0.74 -28.93
C ARG A 297 2.97 -0.57 -29.53
N GLU A 298 3.77 -0.48 -30.59
CA GLU A 298 4.30 -1.62 -31.35
C GLU A 298 5.51 -2.32 -30.69
N GLN A 299 6.09 -1.79 -29.60
CA GLN A 299 7.25 -2.43 -29.01
C GLN A 299 6.86 -3.76 -28.36
N ARG A 300 7.43 -4.84 -28.91
CA ARG A 300 7.51 -6.16 -28.27
C ARG A 300 7.97 -5.94 -26.85
N VAL A 301 7.10 -6.27 -25.89
CA VAL A 301 7.57 -6.70 -24.58
C VAL A 301 8.64 -7.73 -24.91
N VAL A 302 9.90 -7.46 -24.53
CA VAL A 302 10.91 -8.51 -24.43
C VAL A 302 10.40 -9.40 -23.31
N SER A 303 9.41 -10.21 -23.62
CA SER A 303 9.04 -11.35 -22.85
C SER A 303 10.26 -12.23 -22.99
N ASP A 304 11.00 -12.38 -21.89
CA ASP A 304 11.80 -13.57 -21.69
C ASP A 304 11.02 -14.75 -22.30
N PRO A 305 11.59 -15.51 -23.25
CA PRO A 305 10.87 -16.59 -23.93
C PRO A 305 10.30 -17.63 -22.94
N LEU A 306 10.75 -17.61 -21.67
CA LEU A 306 10.21 -18.39 -20.56
C LEU A 306 9.31 -17.61 -19.58
N SER A 307 9.04 -16.31 -19.78
CA SER A 307 8.06 -15.55 -18.95
C SER A 307 6.61 -16.00 -19.18
N GLY A 308 6.36 -16.86 -20.18
CA GLY A 308 5.11 -17.62 -20.28
C GLY A 308 4.97 -18.71 -19.20
N VAL A 309 6.05 -18.97 -18.45
CA VAL A 309 6.11 -19.85 -17.28
C VAL A 309 6.12 -19.00 -15.99
N ASP A 310 5.48 -17.83 -16.00
CA ASP A 310 5.11 -17.18 -14.74
C ASP A 310 4.13 -18.12 -14.03
N PRO A 311 4.40 -18.55 -12.78
CA PRO A 311 3.46 -19.39 -12.07
C PRO A 311 2.11 -18.65 -12.03
N PRO A 312 1.00 -19.35 -12.33
CA PRO A 312 -0.31 -18.73 -12.28
C PRO A 312 -0.46 -18.07 -10.90
N PRO A 313 -1.07 -16.86 -10.84
CA PRO A 313 -1.20 -16.16 -9.59
C PRO A 313 -1.87 -17.09 -8.57
N PRO A 314 -1.39 -17.11 -7.32
CA PRO A 314 -1.84 -18.08 -6.33
C PRO A 314 -3.37 -18.07 -6.24
N ALA A 315 -3.93 -19.28 -6.09
CA ALA A 315 -5.35 -19.50 -5.90
C ALA A 315 -5.89 -18.63 -4.76
N MET A 316 -7.09 -18.11 -4.96
CA MET A 316 -7.71 -17.24 -3.99
C MET A 316 -8.11 -18.04 -2.74
N ALA A 317 -8.08 -17.42 -1.57
CA ALA A 317 -8.44 -18.00 -0.29
C ALA A 317 -9.82 -18.67 -0.28
N HIS A 318 -10.75 -18.24 -1.13
CA HIS A 318 -12.07 -18.85 -1.24
C HIS A 318 -12.06 -20.22 -1.94
N GLU A 319 -11.03 -20.54 -2.74
CA GLU A 319 -10.85 -21.86 -3.38
C GLU A 319 -10.41 -22.92 -2.35
N TYR A 320 -9.71 -22.49 -1.29
CA TYR A 320 -9.28 -23.36 -0.19
C TYR A 320 -10.34 -23.59 0.90
N LYS A 321 -11.57 -23.03 0.76
CA LYS A 321 -12.62 -23.15 1.79
C LYS A 321 -13.36 -24.49 1.69
N ASP A 322 -13.26 -25.31 2.73
CA ASP A 322 -14.09 -26.51 2.90
C ASP A 322 -15.61 -26.21 2.88
N ALA A 323 -16.43 -27.16 2.43
CA ALA A 323 -17.89 -27.04 2.35
C ALA A 323 -18.58 -26.64 3.68
N ASN A 324 -18.10 -27.17 4.81
CA ASN A 324 -18.63 -26.81 6.13
C ASN A 324 -18.28 -25.38 6.55
N LEU A 325 -17.05 -24.94 6.24
CA LEU A 325 -16.62 -23.57 6.51
C LEU A 325 -17.40 -22.58 5.63
N GLN A 326 -17.72 -22.98 4.41
CA GLN A 326 -18.55 -22.22 3.49
C GLN A 326 -19.99 -22.08 3.99
N ARG A 327 -20.62 -23.16 4.50
CA ARG A 327 -21.97 -23.10 5.10
C ARG A 327 -22.01 -22.19 6.33
N MET A 328 -21.05 -22.33 7.24
CA MET A 328 -20.95 -21.46 8.42
C MET A 328 -20.77 -20.00 8.01
N SER A 329 -19.91 -19.71 7.04
CA SER A 329 -19.69 -18.35 6.54
C SER A 329 -20.98 -17.75 5.93
N LYS A 330 -21.81 -18.55 5.26
CA LYS A 330 -23.09 -18.08 4.69
C LYS A 330 -24.11 -17.64 5.74
N ILE A 331 -24.09 -18.25 6.93
CA ILE A 331 -25.01 -17.93 8.04
C ILE A 331 -24.43 -16.84 8.94
N ALA A 332 -23.15 -16.95 9.30
CA ALA A 332 -22.49 -16.02 10.21
C ALA A 332 -22.35 -14.61 9.61
N PHE A 333 -22.12 -14.51 8.29
CA PHE A 333 -21.91 -13.23 7.60
C PHE A 333 -23.12 -12.28 7.65
N PRO A 334 -24.37 -12.69 7.32
CA PRO A 334 -25.52 -11.81 7.44
C PRO A 334 -25.84 -11.44 8.90
N ILE A 335 -25.63 -12.36 9.85
CA ILE A 335 -25.79 -12.07 11.28
C ILE A 335 -24.78 -11.00 11.72
N PHE A 336 -23.53 -11.12 11.28
CA PHE A 336 -22.49 -10.14 11.55
C PHE A 336 -22.83 -8.77 10.95
N ILE A 337 -23.31 -8.72 9.70
CA ILE A 337 -23.74 -7.46 9.06
C ILE A 337 -24.91 -6.82 9.81
N ALA A 338 -25.94 -7.60 10.16
CA ALA A 338 -27.09 -7.08 10.91
C ALA A 338 -26.68 -6.55 12.28
N GLY A 339 -25.82 -7.27 13.00
CA GLY A 339 -25.23 -6.83 14.26
C GLY A 339 -24.41 -5.55 14.10
N PHE A 340 -23.55 -5.48 13.07
CA PHE A 340 -22.72 -4.31 12.78
C PHE A 340 -23.57 -3.06 12.52
N VAL A 341 -24.60 -3.16 11.67
CA VAL A 341 -25.50 -2.04 11.38
C VAL A 341 -26.26 -1.60 12.63
N LEU A 342 -26.78 -2.55 13.41
CA LEU A 342 -27.49 -2.24 14.66
C LEU A 342 -26.59 -1.49 15.65
N VAL A 343 -25.35 -1.95 15.83
CA VAL A 343 -24.36 -1.31 16.71
C VAL A 343 -24.04 0.10 16.24
N MET A 344 -23.83 0.30 14.93
CA MET A 344 -23.58 1.62 14.34
C MET A 344 -24.76 2.58 14.52
N MET A 345 -25.99 2.08 14.49
CA MET A 345 -27.20 2.90 14.68
C MET A 345 -27.49 3.27 16.13
N THR A 346 -27.05 2.46 17.10
CA THR A 346 -27.49 2.58 18.49
C THR A 346 -26.39 3.02 19.45
N ILE A 347 -25.22 2.36 19.39
CA ILE A 347 -24.18 2.45 20.43
C ILE A 347 -23.07 3.42 20.03
N VAL A 348 -22.72 3.49 18.75
CA VAL A 348 -21.51 4.18 18.29
C VAL A 348 -21.69 5.69 18.29
N SER A 349 -20.64 6.40 18.72
CA SER A 349 -20.62 7.87 18.75
C SER A 349 -20.69 8.46 17.33
N PRO A 350 -21.30 9.65 17.14
CA PRO A 350 -21.40 10.29 15.82
C PRO A 350 -20.07 10.46 15.10
N LEU A 351 -18.99 10.78 15.81
CA LEU A 351 -17.64 10.90 15.22
C LEU A 351 -17.23 9.62 14.47
N TRP A 352 -17.30 8.47 15.15
CA TRP A 352 -16.95 7.17 14.56
C TRP A 352 -17.92 6.75 13.44
N VAL A 353 -19.19 7.12 13.54
CA VAL A 353 -20.17 6.92 12.45
C VAL A 353 -19.72 7.69 11.22
N THR A 354 -19.36 8.97 11.35
CA THR A 354 -18.88 9.79 10.22
C THR A 354 -17.59 9.24 9.63
N ARG A 355 -16.59 8.88 10.45
CA ARG A 355 -15.32 8.32 9.94
C ARG A 355 -15.52 6.98 9.23
N LEU A 356 -16.36 6.10 9.76
CA LEU A 356 -16.69 4.84 9.07
C LEU A 356 -17.52 5.09 7.82
N THR A 357 -18.36 6.11 7.79
CA THR A 357 -19.10 6.51 6.58
C THR A 357 -18.15 6.97 5.49
N ASP A 358 -17.16 7.82 5.81
CA ASP A 358 -16.11 8.23 4.88
C ASP A 358 -15.33 7.01 4.34
N ALA A 359 -15.04 6.05 5.24
CA ALA A 359 -14.38 4.80 4.85
C ALA A 359 -15.24 3.95 3.89
N PHE A 360 -16.55 3.83 4.10
CA PHE A 360 -17.42 3.08 3.18
C PHE A 360 -17.64 3.81 1.85
N ALA A 361 -17.73 5.15 1.85
CA ALA A 361 -17.79 5.94 0.62
C ALA A 361 -16.50 5.75 -0.20
N LEU A 362 -15.34 5.77 0.45
CA LEU A 362 -14.06 5.46 -0.17
C LEU A 362 -13.95 3.99 -0.59
N ALA A 363 -14.55 3.05 0.16
CA ALA A 363 -14.59 1.63 -0.20
C ALA A 363 -15.33 1.41 -1.53
N VAL A 364 -16.40 2.18 -1.80
CA VAL A 364 -17.07 2.16 -3.12
C VAL A 364 -16.09 2.55 -4.23
N VAL A 365 -15.31 3.61 -4.03
CA VAL A 365 -14.27 4.00 -5.00
C VAL A 365 -13.24 2.87 -5.15
N PHE A 366 -12.81 2.22 -4.07
CA PHE A 366 -11.82 1.14 -4.12
C PHE A 366 -12.33 -0.14 -4.79
N LEU A 367 -13.64 -0.37 -4.80
CA LEU A 367 -14.25 -1.45 -5.60
C LEU A 367 -14.07 -1.23 -7.11
N SER A 368 -14.01 0.03 -7.58
CA SER A 368 -13.65 0.30 -8.98
C SER A 368 -12.23 -0.18 -9.31
N ILE A 369 -11.28 0.05 -8.40
CA ILE A 369 -9.88 -0.39 -8.52
C ILE A 369 -9.80 -1.91 -8.48
N THR A 370 -10.66 -2.55 -7.68
CA THR A 370 -10.76 -4.01 -7.57
C THR A 370 -11.23 -4.64 -8.89
N ILE A 371 -12.20 -4.04 -9.56
CA ILE A 371 -12.63 -4.51 -10.88
C ILE A 371 -11.53 -4.27 -11.91
N PHE A 372 -11.00 -3.05 -11.97
CA PHE A 372 -10.01 -2.68 -12.99
C PHE A 372 -8.71 -3.46 -12.87
N THR A 373 -8.12 -3.44 -11.67
CA THR A 373 -6.81 -4.04 -11.38
C THR A 373 -6.92 -5.51 -11.02
N GLY A 374 -7.92 -5.89 -10.24
CA GLY A 374 -8.15 -7.27 -9.83
C GLY A 374 -8.62 -8.16 -10.97
N LEU A 375 -9.68 -7.78 -11.70
CA LEU A 375 -10.23 -8.58 -12.78
C LEU A 375 -9.52 -8.31 -14.11
N GLY A 376 -9.32 -7.04 -14.46
CA GLY A 376 -8.71 -6.65 -15.74
C GLY A 376 -7.19 -6.86 -15.82
N GLY A 377 -6.51 -7.02 -14.69
CA GLY A 377 -5.05 -7.21 -14.66
C GLY A 377 -4.24 -6.00 -15.15
N GLN A 378 -4.88 -4.83 -15.25
CA GLN A 378 -4.29 -3.57 -15.69
C GLN A 378 -4.37 -2.53 -14.57
N ILE A 379 -3.49 -1.52 -14.57
CA ILE A 379 -3.52 -0.47 -13.55
C ILE A 379 -4.01 0.83 -14.19
N SER A 380 -5.06 1.41 -13.61
CA SER A 380 -5.56 2.74 -13.97
C SER A 380 -5.28 3.70 -12.82
N LEU A 381 -4.59 4.79 -13.13
CA LEU A 381 -4.25 5.89 -12.21
C LEU A 381 -5.23 7.07 -12.31
N ALA A 382 -6.33 6.91 -13.06
CA ALA A 382 -7.35 7.94 -13.29
C ALA A 382 -8.57 7.86 -12.35
N GLN A 383 -8.52 7.01 -11.32
CA GLN A 383 -9.69 6.68 -10.51
C GLN A 383 -10.22 7.89 -9.71
N ALA A 384 -9.33 8.76 -9.24
CA ALA A 384 -9.72 10.04 -8.63
C ALA A 384 -10.43 10.95 -9.64
N SER A 385 -9.99 11.00 -10.89
CA SER A 385 -10.64 11.80 -11.92
C SER A 385 -12.01 11.25 -12.32
N PHE A 386 -12.18 9.92 -12.39
CA PHE A 386 -13.50 9.32 -12.60
C PHE A 386 -14.45 9.57 -11.42
N ALA A 387 -13.93 9.52 -10.19
CA ALA A 387 -14.67 9.95 -9.00
C ALA A 387 -15.07 11.43 -9.08
N ALA A 388 -14.17 12.30 -9.53
CA ALA A 388 -14.44 13.72 -9.73
C ALA A 388 -15.49 13.99 -10.81
N PHE A 389 -15.43 13.32 -11.97
CA PHE A 389 -16.47 13.42 -12.99
C PHE A 389 -17.85 13.06 -12.44
N GLY A 390 -17.94 11.98 -11.64
CA GLY A 390 -19.20 11.60 -10.99
C GLY A 390 -19.65 12.59 -9.92
N GLY A 391 -18.73 13.11 -9.11
CA GLY A 391 -18.98 14.10 -8.08
C GLY A 391 -19.48 15.44 -8.65
N PHE A 392 -18.81 15.98 -9.68
CA PHE A 392 -19.22 17.21 -10.35
C PHE A 392 -20.51 17.04 -11.15
N ALA A 393 -20.69 15.92 -11.84
CA ALA A 393 -21.94 15.66 -12.57
C ALA A 393 -23.14 15.55 -11.61
N MET A 394 -22.97 14.88 -10.47
CA MET A 394 -23.96 14.83 -9.42
C MET A 394 -24.22 16.21 -8.83
N ALA A 395 -23.19 16.98 -8.49
CA ALA A 395 -23.32 18.31 -7.89
C ALA A 395 -24.08 19.27 -8.81
N ASN A 396 -23.74 19.28 -10.10
CA ASN A 396 -24.46 20.10 -11.09
C ASN A 396 -25.90 19.62 -11.29
N ALA A 397 -26.17 18.30 -11.30
CA ALA A 397 -27.52 17.77 -11.41
C ALA A 397 -28.40 18.15 -10.20
N ALA A 398 -27.85 18.10 -8.99
CA ALA A 398 -28.55 18.47 -7.77
C ALA A 398 -28.84 19.97 -7.71
N GLU A 399 -27.84 20.82 -7.95
CA GLU A 399 -27.96 22.28 -7.74
C GLU A 399 -28.53 23.02 -8.95
N GLN A 400 -28.04 22.78 -10.16
CA GLN A 400 -28.47 23.54 -11.35
C GLN A 400 -29.81 23.04 -11.89
N PHE A 401 -30.01 21.72 -11.89
CA PHE A 401 -31.19 21.07 -12.47
C PHE A 401 -32.25 20.69 -11.42
N ASN A 402 -32.02 20.99 -10.13
CA ASN A 402 -32.91 20.67 -9.01
C ASN A 402 -33.35 19.18 -8.98
N VAL A 403 -32.45 18.28 -9.38
CA VAL A 403 -32.72 16.83 -9.39
C VAL A 403 -32.61 16.29 -7.96
N PRO A 404 -33.52 15.42 -7.50
CA PRO A 404 -33.41 14.81 -6.18
C PRO A 404 -32.07 14.12 -5.96
N ALA A 405 -31.47 14.30 -4.78
CA ALA A 405 -30.09 13.87 -4.49
C ALA A 405 -29.79 12.40 -4.85
N LEU A 406 -30.72 11.47 -4.60
CA LEU A 406 -30.53 10.05 -4.95
C LEU A 406 -30.49 9.81 -6.48
N LEU A 407 -31.28 10.56 -7.25
CA LEU A 407 -31.26 10.46 -8.71
C LEU A 407 -30.00 11.16 -9.27
N ALA A 408 -29.60 12.28 -8.67
CA ALA A 408 -28.35 12.95 -8.99
C ALA A 408 -27.13 12.04 -8.77
N LEU A 409 -27.14 11.19 -7.72
CA LEU A 409 -26.12 10.16 -7.48
C LEU A 409 -25.99 9.19 -8.67
N VAL A 410 -27.14 8.69 -9.17
CA VAL A 410 -27.18 7.76 -10.30
C VAL A 410 -26.73 8.44 -11.59
N ILE A 411 -27.15 9.69 -11.82
CA ILE A 411 -26.69 10.49 -12.98
C ILE A 411 -25.17 10.66 -12.94
N GLY A 412 -24.60 11.00 -11.78
CA GLY A 412 -23.15 11.09 -11.61
C GLY A 412 -22.42 9.80 -11.98
N ALA A 413 -22.93 8.65 -11.53
CA ALA A 413 -22.39 7.34 -11.88
C ALA A 413 -22.49 7.05 -13.40
N ILE A 414 -23.61 7.37 -14.04
CA ILE A 414 -23.81 7.16 -15.49
C ILE A 414 -22.87 8.06 -16.30
N VAL A 415 -22.75 9.34 -15.95
CA VAL A 415 -21.84 10.28 -16.64
C VAL A 415 -20.39 9.79 -16.52
N ALA A 416 -19.96 9.38 -15.33
CA ALA A 416 -18.63 8.81 -15.15
C ALA A 416 -18.42 7.52 -15.97
N ALA A 417 -19.43 6.65 -16.05
CA ALA A 417 -19.39 5.44 -16.88
C ALA A 417 -19.27 5.73 -18.38
N ILE A 418 -19.95 6.78 -18.87
CA ILE A 418 -19.83 7.27 -20.25
C ILE A 418 -18.43 7.84 -20.49
N VAL A 419 -17.92 8.67 -19.58
CA VAL A 419 -16.56 9.22 -19.68
C VAL A 419 -15.51 8.10 -19.71
N GLY A 420 -15.66 7.06 -18.89
CA GLY A 420 -14.80 5.88 -18.93
C GLY A 420 -14.85 5.12 -20.27
N ALA A 421 -16.04 4.96 -20.85
CA ALA A 421 -16.18 4.35 -22.18
C ALA A 421 -15.55 5.20 -23.29
N LEU A 422 -15.80 6.52 -23.28
CA LEU A 422 -15.23 7.48 -24.22
C LEU A 422 -13.70 7.54 -24.12
N PHE A 423 -13.16 7.47 -22.90
CA PHE A 423 -11.73 7.43 -22.65
C PHE A 423 -11.07 6.25 -23.38
N VAL A 424 -11.63 5.05 -23.28
CA VAL A 424 -11.11 3.87 -24.01
C VAL A 424 -11.30 4.00 -25.51
N LEU A 425 -12.47 4.46 -25.95
CA LEU A 425 -12.72 4.66 -27.38
C LEU A 425 -11.74 5.69 -27.98
N PHE A 426 -11.37 6.71 -27.24
CA PHE A 426 -10.37 7.68 -27.65
C PHE A 426 -8.96 7.09 -27.67
N ILE A 427 -8.60 6.28 -26.68
CA ILE A 427 -7.26 5.70 -26.53
C ILE A 427 -7.01 4.55 -27.52
N ASP A 428 -7.94 3.62 -27.63
CA ASP A 428 -7.79 2.42 -28.44
C ASP A 428 -8.52 2.55 -29.80
N GLY A 429 -9.71 3.17 -29.82
CA GLY A 429 -10.56 3.26 -31.01
C GLY A 429 -10.10 4.29 -32.04
N LEU A 430 -9.81 5.53 -31.63
CA LEU A 430 -9.40 6.60 -32.55
C LEU A 430 -8.09 6.25 -33.30
N PRO A 431 -7.03 5.73 -32.65
CA PRO A 431 -5.80 5.36 -33.34
C PRO A 431 -5.97 4.11 -34.21
N ALA A 432 -6.86 3.18 -33.84
CA ALA A 432 -7.21 2.06 -34.71
C ALA A 432 -7.94 2.53 -35.97
N LEU A 433 -8.84 3.51 -35.86
CA LEU A 433 -9.53 4.12 -36.99
C LEU A 433 -8.54 4.86 -37.92
N ILE A 434 -7.70 5.72 -37.34
CA ILE A 434 -6.65 6.45 -38.05
C ILE A 434 -5.65 5.48 -38.69
N GLY A 435 -5.23 4.44 -37.96
CA GLY A 435 -4.28 3.44 -38.45
C GLY A 435 -4.82 2.60 -39.60
N ARG A 436 -6.11 2.23 -39.54
CA ARG A 436 -6.80 1.51 -40.62
C ARG A 436 -6.98 2.38 -41.86
N PHE A 437 -7.37 3.64 -41.68
CA PHE A 437 -7.70 4.55 -42.79
C PHE A 437 -6.47 5.20 -43.43
N ILE A 438 -5.52 5.66 -42.62
CA ILE A 438 -4.32 6.41 -43.08
C ILE A 438 -3.11 5.49 -43.26
N LEU A 439 -2.81 4.64 -42.28
CA LEU A 439 -1.53 3.91 -42.23
C LEU A 439 -1.61 2.48 -42.79
N ARG A 440 -2.81 1.97 -43.11
CA ARG A 440 -3.08 0.57 -43.53
C ARG A 440 -2.39 -0.48 -42.64
N ARG A 441 -2.20 -0.20 -41.35
CA ARG A 441 -1.58 -1.13 -40.39
C ARG A 441 -2.50 -1.37 -39.20
N PRO A 442 -2.59 -2.61 -38.69
CA PRO A 442 -3.30 -2.89 -37.45
C PRO A 442 -2.54 -2.23 -36.29
N VAL A 443 -3.17 -1.25 -35.63
CA VAL A 443 -2.56 -0.56 -34.48
C VAL A 443 -2.75 -1.43 -33.24
N VAL A 444 -1.64 -1.72 -32.56
CA VAL A 444 -1.63 -2.44 -31.28
C VAL A 444 -2.28 -1.55 -30.20
N ARG A 445 -3.09 -2.16 -29.34
CA ARG A 445 -3.80 -1.46 -28.26
C ARG A 445 -2.86 -1.11 -27.11
N LEU A 446 -3.21 -0.08 -26.34
CA LEU A 446 -2.43 0.26 -25.14
C LEU A 446 -2.67 -0.80 -24.06
N ALA A 447 -1.59 -1.33 -23.50
CA ALA A 447 -1.61 -2.32 -22.43
C ALA A 447 -0.42 -2.08 -21.50
N GLY A 448 -0.49 -2.65 -20.30
CA GLY A 448 0.60 -2.58 -19.34
C GLY A 448 0.91 -1.16 -18.88
N LEU A 449 2.22 -0.88 -18.79
CA LEU A 449 2.78 0.40 -18.37
C LEU A 449 2.19 1.59 -19.14
N TYR A 450 2.09 1.50 -20.47
CA TYR A 450 1.66 2.63 -21.30
C TYR A 450 0.20 3.04 -21.03
N LEU A 451 -0.67 2.07 -20.72
CA LEU A 451 -2.05 2.37 -20.33
C LEU A 451 -2.09 3.11 -18.99
N SER A 452 -1.28 2.67 -18.02
CA SER A 452 -1.17 3.34 -16.72
C SER A 452 -0.65 4.77 -16.86
N LEU A 453 0.36 4.99 -17.71
CA LEU A 453 0.88 6.33 -18.01
C LEU A 453 -0.17 7.21 -18.70
N ALA A 454 -0.96 6.67 -19.63
CA ALA A 454 -2.05 7.40 -20.27
C ALA A 454 -3.13 7.81 -19.26
N THR A 455 -3.49 6.91 -18.33
CA THR A 455 -4.46 7.22 -17.26
C THR A 455 -3.94 8.27 -16.28
N LEU A 456 -2.64 8.25 -15.94
CA LEU A 456 -2.03 9.27 -15.10
C LEU A 456 -2.02 10.64 -15.78
N ALA A 457 -1.62 10.68 -17.05
CA ALA A 457 -1.61 11.90 -17.85
C ALA A 457 -3.02 12.51 -17.97
N PHE A 458 -4.02 11.66 -18.23
CA PHE A 458 -5.42 12.07 -18.25
C PHE A 458 -5.89 12.58 -16.89
N ALA A 459 -5.47 11.96 -15.79
CA ALA A 459 -5.91 12.35 -14.46
C ALA A 459 -5.51 13.79 -14.12
N PHE A 460 -4.24 14.12 -14.34
CA PHE A 460 -3.71 15.46 -14.12
C PHE A 460 -4.23 16.48 -15.14
N MET A 461 -4.36 16.08 -16.41
CA MET A 461 -4.98 16.93 -17.43
C MET A 461 -6.43 17.27 -17.05
N ALA A 462 -7.22 16.30 -16.58
CA ALA A 462 -8.59 16.53 -16.16
C ALA A 462 -8.66 17.45 -14.93
N GLU A 463 -7.82 17.22 -13.92
CA GLU A 463 -7.76 18.06 -12.72
C GLU A 463 -7.46 19.52 -13.06
N LYS A 464 -6.42 19.76 -13.87
CA LYS A 464 -5.91 21.11 -14.13
C LYS A 464 -6.67 21.84 -15.23
N VAL A 465 -7.22 21.14 -16.25
CA VAL A 465 -7.85 21.79 -17.41
C VAL A 465 -9.37 21.68 -17.40
N ILE A 466 -9.93 20.56 -16.95
CA ILE A 466 -11.37 20.29 -17.04
C ILE A 466 -12.06 20.76 -15.77
N PHE A 467 -11.63 20.31 -14.59
CA PHE A 467 -12.32 20.60 -13.33
C PHE A 467 -12.15 22.04 -12.86
N ARG A 468 -11.21 22.81 -13.41
CA ARG A 468 -11.09 24.26 -13.15
C ARG A 468 -12.02 25.13 -13.99
N ARG A 469 -12.74 24.56 -14.95
CA ARG A 469 -13.67 25.32 -15.79
C ARG A 469 -14.86 25.78 -14.96
N GLU A 470 -15.18 27.07 -15.07
CA GLU A 470 -16.36 27.68 -14.42
C GLU A 470 -17.66 26.94 -14.77
N ALA A 471 -17.79 26.44 -16.00
CA ALA A 471 -18.94 25.65 -16.43
C ALA A 471 -19.14 24.33 -15.66
N ILE A 472 -18.09 23.78 -15.04
CA ILE A 472 -18.11 22.49 -14.35
C ILE A 472 -18.09 22.66 -12.84
N SER A 473 -17.26 23.56 -12.32
CA SER A 473 -16.99 23.71 -10.88
C SER A 473 -17.34 25.07 -10.30
N GLN A 474 -17.84 26.00 -11.11
CA GLN A 474 -18.02 27.42 -10.74
C GLN A 474 -16.71 28.08 -10.26
N GLY A 475 -15.56 27.59 -10.73
CA GLY A 475 -14.22 28.09 -10.40
C GLY A 475 -13.56 27.31 -9.26
N GLU A 476 -12.64 27.95 -8.54
CA GLU A 476 -11.88 27.27 -7.46
C GLU A 476 -12.71 26.99 -6.20
N TYR A 477 -13.84 27.70 -6.00
CA TYR A 477 -14.69 27.54 -4.81
C TYR A 477 -15.50 26.23 -4.80
N GLY A 478 -15.66 25.57 -5.94
CA GLY A 478 -16.45 24.35 -6.05
C GLY A 478 -17.96 24.56 -5.93
N ILE A 479 -18.70 23.46 -5.96
CA ILE A 479 -20.18 23.45 -5.91
C ILE A 479 -20.62 22.88 -4.56
N ALA A 480 -21.40 23.65 -3.80
CA ALA A 480 -22.01 23.17 -2.56
C ALA A 480 -23.07 22.11 -2.88
N VAL A 481 -23.14 21.04 -2.10
CA VAL A 481 -24.12 19.96 -2.31
C VAL A 481 -24.67 19.52 -0.96
N SER A 482 -26.00 19.44 -0.86
CA SER A 482 -26.66 18.96 0.35
C SER A 482 -26.90 17.45 0.32
N ARG A 483 -26.90 16.84 1.51
CA ARG A 483 -27.34 15.45 1.69
C ARG A 483 -28.85 15.34 1.39
N PRO A 484 -29.38 14.14 1.06
CA PRO A 484 -30.82 13.93 0.92
C PRO A 484 -31.58 14.34 2.19
N ASP A 485 -32.78 14.89 2.07
CA ASP A 485 -33.58 15.43 3.20
C ASP A 485 -33.79 14.43 4.34
N PHE A 486 -34.04 13.16 4.00
CA PHE A 486 -34.23 12.09 4.99
C PHE A 486 -32.92 11.68 5.68
N ALA A 487 -31.76 11.99 5.10
CA ALA A 487 -30.44 11.53 5.51
C ALA A 487 -29.50 12.67 5.97
N GLN A 488 -30.05 13.77 6.46
CA GLN A 488 -29.26 14.88 7.01
C GLN A 488 -28.46 14.47 8.27
N GLY A 489 -29.02 13.58 9.10
CA GLY A 489 -28.33 13.07 10.29
C GLY A 489 -27.27 12.01 9.96
N ASP A 490 -26.12 12.04 10.65
CA ASP A 490 -24.95 11.19 10.37
C ASP A 490 -25.26 9.68 10.36
N ARG A 491 -26.17 9.22 11.22
CA ARG A 491 -26.59 7.80 11.27
C ARG A 491 -27.40 7.40 10.04
N MET A 492 -28.32 8.23 9.60
CA MET A 492 -29.10 7.92 8.40
C MET A 492 -28.24 8.03 7.14
N TRP A 493 -27.32 9.00 7.11
CA TRP A 493 -26.30 9.10 6.06
C TRP A 493 -25.42 7.85 5.96
N PHE A 494 -24.96 7.33 7.11
CA PHE A 494 -24.24 6.06 7.17
C PHE A 494 -25.04 4.91 6.53
N LEU A 495 -26.35 4.79 6.80
CA LEU A 495 -27.17 3.73 6.20
C LEU A 495 -27.24 3.84 4.68
N VAL A 496 -27.42 5.06 4.14
CA VAL A 496 -27.44 5.28 2.69
C VAL A 496 -26.12 4.85 2.05
N VAL A 497 -24.99 5.26 2.63
CA VAL A 497 -23.66 4.91 2.13
C VAL A 497 -23.38 3.41 2.27
N PHE A 498 -23.76 2.80 3.39
CA PHE A 498 -23.57 1.37 3.63
C PHE A 498 -24.41 0.51 2.67
N ILE A 499 -25.65 0.90 2.39
CA ILE A 499 -26.51 0.24 1.40
C ILE A 499 -25.90 0.38 0.00
N ALA A 500 -25.47 1.58 -0.38
CA ALA A 500 -24.80 1.80 -1.67
C ALA A 500 -23.54 0.93 -1.81
N PHE A 501 -22.71 0.86 -0.76
CA PHE A 501 -21.55 -0.02 -0.69
C PHE A 501 -21.94 -1.50 -0.83
N ALA A 502 -22.95 -1.98 -0.09
CA ALA A 502 -23.38 -3.37 -0.15
C ALA A 502 -23.89 -3.77 -1.55
N LEU A 503 -24.65 -2.88 -2.21
CA LEU A 503 -25.14 -3.09 -3.58
C LEU A 503 -23.98 -3.19 -4.58
N VAL A 504 -23.01 -2.27 -4.51
CA VAL A 504 -21.84 -2.29 -5.38
C VAL A 504 -20.94 -3.49 -5.11
N ALA A 505 -20.72 -3.85 -3.84
CA ALA A 505 -19.96 -5.03 -3.45
C ALA A 505 -20.61 -6.31 -3.99
N PHE A 506 -21.94 -6.43 -3.90
CA PHE A 506 -22.68 -7.54 -4.47
C PHE A 506 -22.54 -7.58 -6.00
N LEU A 507 -22.66 -6.43 -6.68
CA LEU A 507 -22.45 -6.31 -8.12
C LEU A 507 -21.04 -6.78 -8.53
N VAL A 508 -19.99 -6.36 -7.81
CA VAL A 508 -18.60 -6.78 -8.07
C VAL A 508 -18.44 -8.29 -7.93
N ILE A 509 -19.03 -8.89 -6.88
CA ILE A 509 -18.99 -10.34 -6.66
C ILE A 509 -19.73 -11.08 -7.78
N PHE A 510 -20.88 -10.57 -8.20
CA PHE A 510 -21.68 -11.14 -9.29
C PHE A 510 -20.91 -11.10 -10.61
N ILE A 511 -20.32 -9.95 -10.96
CA ILE A 511 -19.53 -9.78 -12.19
C ILE A 511 -18.30 -10.69 -12.20
N ARG A 512 -17.61 -10.80 -11.06
CA ARG A 512 -16.44 -11.69 -10.92
C ARG A 512 -16.80 -13.16 -11.15
N LYS A 513 -17.95 -13.62 -10.65
CA LYS A 513 -18.39 -15.02 -10.79
C LYS A 513 -19.07 -15.31 -12.13
N GLY A 514 -19.60 -14.28 -12.78
CA GLY A 514 -20.27 -14.40 -14.07
C GLY A 514 -19.31 -14.52 -15.25
N THR A 515 -19.89 -14.57 -16.44
CA THR A 515 -19.17 -14.74 -17.72
C THR A 515 -18.17 -13.61 -17.98
N ILE A 516 -18.51 -12.36 -17.63
CA ILE A 516 -17.63 -11.20 -17.81
C ILE A 516 -16.32 -11.39 -17.02
N GLY A 517 -16.41 -11.83 -15.76
CA GLY A 517 -15.24 -12.10 -14.93
C GLY A 517 -14.36 -13.21 -15.48
N GLN A 518 -14.95 -14.28 -16.02
CA GLN A 518 -14.21 -15.37 -16.65
C GLN A 518 -13.50 -14.93 -17.94
N TYR A 519 -14.15 -14.12 -18.77
CA TYR A 519 -13.52 -13.58 -19.97
C TYR A 519 -12.40 -12.58 -19.66
N LEU A 520 -12.56 -11.75 -18.62
CA LEU A 520 -11.49 -10.87 -18.13
C LEU A 520 -10.31 -11.68 -17.58
N ALA A 521 -10.57 -12.78 -16.86
CA ALA A 521 -9.52 -13.68 -16.40
C ALA A 521 -8.76 -14.34 -17.56
N ALA A 522 -9.46 -14.74 -18.63
CA ALA A 522 -8.82 -15.27 -19.84
C ALA A 522 -7.94 -14.21 -20.54
N LEU A 523 -8.44 -12.97 -20.68
CA LEU A 523 -7.67 -11.85 -21.23
C LEU A 523 -6.43 -11.51 -20.42
N ARG A 524 -6.50 -11.65 -19.09
CA ARG A 524 -5.38 -11.42 -18.19
C ARG A 524 -4.26 -12.45 -18.38
N GLY A 525 -4.59 -13.69 -18.73
CA GLY A 525 -3.61 -14.74 -19.01
C GLY A 525 -2.93 -14.54 -20.36
N SER A 526 -3.70 -14.47 -21.45
CA SER A 526 -3.16 -14.20 -22.78
C SER A 526 -4.24 -13.59 -23.69
N GLU A 527 -4.03 -12.34 -24.11
CA GLU A 527 -4.93 -11.65 -25.04
C GLU A 527 -5.01 -12.38 -26.38
N ASN A 528 -3.89 -12.94 -26.86
CA ASN A 528 -3.85 -13.69 -28.12
C ASN A 528 -4.61 -15.03 -28.02
N ALA A 529 -4.48 -15.76 -26.90
CA ALA A 529 -5.20 -17.01 -26.69
C ALA A 529 -6.70 -16.75 -26.52
N ALA A 530 -7.10 -15.72 -25.76
CA ALA A 530 -8.49 -15.31 -25.63
C ALA A 530 -9.11 -14.93 -26.99
N ALA A 531 -8.36 -14.22 -27.84
CA ALA A 531 -8.82 -13.87 -29.17
C ALA A 531 -9.03 -15.11 -30.07
N SER A 532 -8.21 -16.16 -29.96
CA SER A 532 -8.36 -17.39 -30.76
C SER A 532 -9.64 -18.18 -30.46
N ILE A 533 -10.19 -18.05 -29.25
CA ILE A 533 -11.47 -18.66 -28.85
C ILE A 533 -12.66 -17.68 -29.04
N GLY A 534 -12.46 -16.58 -29.75
CA GLY A 534 -13.53 -15.64 -30.14
C GLY A 534 -13.86 -14.55 -29.13
N ILE A 535 -13.05 -14.35 -28.07
CA ILE A 535 -13.30 -13.31 -27.08
C ILE A 535 -12.90 -11.93 -27.63
N ASN A 536 -13.87 -11.02 -27.73
CA ASN A 536 -13.61 -9.64 -28.16
C ASN A 536 -13.04 -8.79 -27.00
N ALA A 537 -11.71 -8.63 -27.01
CA ALA A 537 -10.98 -7.82 -26.04
C ALA A 537 -11.40 -6.33 -26.03
N THR A 538 -11.78 -5.73 -27.16
CA THR A 538 -12.19 -4.31 -27.21
C THR A 538 -13.47 -4.09 -26.40
N SER A 539 -14.50 -4.91 -26.64
CA SER A 539 -15.78 -4.79 -25.95
C SER A 539 -15.61 -5.00 -24.44
N LEU A 540 -14.78 -5.97 -24.04
CA LEU A 540 -14.51 -6.22 -22.63
C LEU A 540 -13.75 -5.10 -21.95
N ARG A 541 -12.80 -4.45 -22.63
CA ARG A 541 -12.11 -3.26 -22.09
C ARG A 541 -13.06 -2.06 -21.94
N ILE A 542 -13.95 -1.82 -22.91
CA ILE A 542 -14.96 -0.76 -22.80
C ILE A 542 -15.86 -1.01 -21.58
N ILE A 543 -16.35 -2.25 -21.41
CA ILE A 543 -17.16 -2.63 -20.25
C ILE A 543 -16.36 -2.44 -18.96
N LEU A 544 -15.10 -2.89 -18.92
CA LEU A 544 -14.22 -2.79 -17.75
C LEU A 544 -14.03 -1.33 -17.31
N PHE A 545 -13.69 -0.44 -18.24
CA PHE A 545 -13.47 0.98 -17.95
C PHE A 545 -14.77 1.70 -17.62
N SER A 546 -15.86 1.44 -18.35
CA SER A 546 -17.17 2.04 -18.07
C SER A 546 -17.67 1.67 -16.68
N LEU A 547 -17.60 0.38 -16.33
CA LEU A 547 -18.02 -0.12 -15.02
C LEU A 547 -17.13 0.42 -13.89
N SER A 548 -15.80 0.42 -14.09
CA SER A 548 -14.86 1.01 -13.12
C SER A 548 -15.15 2.49 -12.92
N ALA A 549 -15.24 3.27 -14.00
CA ALA A 549 -15.45 4.71 -13.92
C ALA A 549 -16.83 5.04 -13.30
N GLY A 550 -17.87 4.27 -13.61
CA GLY A 550 -19.19 4.45 -13.00
C GLY A 550 -19.20 4.17 -11.50
N ILE A 551 -18.52 3.11 -11.06
CA ILE A 551 -18.40 2.80 -9.62
C ILE A 551 -17.53 3.85 -8.90
N ALA A 552 -16.42 4.28 -9.51
CA ALA A 552 -15.60 5.37 -8.98
C ALA A 552 -16.41 6.67 -8.88
N GLY A 553 -17.18 7.00 -9.91
CA GLY A 553 -18.07 8.16 -9.96
C GLY A 553 -19.16 8.14 -8.90
N LEU A 554 -19.77 6.97 -8.63
CA LEU A 554 -20.73 6.79 -7.55
C LEU A 554 -20.08 7.03 -6.18
N GLY A 555 -18.90 6.44 -5.94
CA GLY A 555 -18.15 6.65 -4.69
C GLY A 555 -17.70 8.10 -4.52
N GLY A 556 -17.26 8.76 -5.60
CA GLY A 556 -16.97 10.19 -5.63
C GLY A 556 -18.19 11.01 -5.25
N ALA A 557 -19.33 10.81 -5.91
CA ALA A 557 -20.56 11.52 -5.57
C ALA A 557 -20.97 11.36 -4.08
N LEU A 558 -20.80 10.17 -3.49
CA LEU A 558 -21.00 9.97 -2.05
C LEU A 558 -20.02 10.80 -1.19
N ILE A 559 -18.73 10.82 -1.55
CA ILE A 559 -17.72 11.63 -0.84
C ILE A 559 -18.07 13.13 -0.93
N GLY A 560 -18.47 13.60 -2.11
CA GLY A 560 -18.89 14.99 -2.33
C GLY A 560 -20.08 15.40 -1.45
N MET A 561 -21.11 14.57 -1.36
CA MET A 561 -22.26 14.80 -0.47
C MET A 561 -21.89 14.71 1.02
N ALA A 562 -20.93 13.84 1.38
CA ALA A 562 -20.47 13.71 2.76
C ALA A 562 -19.74 14.98 3.24
N GLN A 563 -18.93 15.58 2.36
CA GLN A 563 -18.18 16.82 2.61
C GLN A 563 -19.03 18.10 2.49
N GLY A 564 -20.19 18.03 1.83
CA GLY A 564 -21.10 19.17 1.65
C GLY A 564 -20.68 20.13 0.52
N ARG A 565 -19.52 19.90 -0.10
CA ARG A 565 -18.99 20.68 -1.22
C ARG A 565 -18.08 19.81 -2.08
N VAL A 566 -18.11 20.05 -3.39
CA VAL A 566 -17.23 19.40 -4.36
C VAL A 566 -16.26 20.42 -4.94
N GLU A 567 -14.99 20.32 -4.56
CA GLU A 567 -13.92 21.23 -4.99
C GLU A 567 -12.97 20.57 -6.00
N PRO A 568 -12.47 21.31 -7.02
CA PRO A 568 -11.62 20.74 -8.07
C PRO A 568 -10.31 20.13 -7.60
N VAL A 569 -9.69 20.71 -6.58
CA VAL A 569 -8.37 20.30 -6.09
C VAL A 569 -8.43 19.68 -4.69
N ALA A 570 -9.26 20.21 -3.79
CA ALA A 570 -9.29 19.73 -2.40
C ALA A 570 -10.02 18.38 -2.25
N THR A 571 -11.12 18.17 -2.96
CA THR A 571 -11.93 16.95 -2.81
C THR A 571 -11.31 15.75 -3.54
N TYR A 572 -10.82 15.92 -4.77
CA TYR A 572 -10.27 14.83 -5.59
C TYR A 572 -8.89 15.14 -6.22
N PRO A 573 -7.83 15.33 -5.42
CA PRO A 573 -6.48 15.47 -5.98
C PRO A 573 -6.10 14.23 -6.81
N ALA A 574 -5.59 14.43 -8.03
CA ALA A 574 -5.18 13.32 -8.91
C ALA A 574 -4.07 12.48 -8.26
N LEU A 575 -3.19 13.10 -7.48
CA LEU A 575 -2.13 12.40 -6.73
C LEU A 575 -2.69 11.44 -5.68
N PHE A 576 -3.82 11.76 -5.03
CA PHE A 576 -4.48 10.85 -4.10
C PHE A 576 -5.06 9.62 -4.82
N GLY A 577 -5.48 9.76 -6.08
CA GLY A 577 -5.86 8.62 -6.91
C GLY A 577 -4.75 7.58 -7.06
N VAL A 578 -3.49 8.02 -7.10
CA VAL A 578 -2.33 7.12 -7.09
C VAL A 578 -2.19 6.39 -5.76
N VAL A 579 -2.36 7.12 -4.64
CA VAL A 579 -2.33 6.53 -3.28
C VAL A 579 -3.39 5.44 -3.13
N TRP A 580 -4.61 5.69 -3.62
CA TRP A 580 -5.72 4.74 -3.58
C TRP A 580 -5.38 3.44 -4.31
N VAL A 581 -4.78 3.54 -5.49
CA VAL A 581 -4.35 2.36 -6.27
C VAL A 581 -3.28 1.58 -5.53
N VAL A 582 -2.24 2.25 -5.04
CA VAL A 582 -1.16 1.61 -4.28
C VAL A 582 -1.70 0.87 -3.06
N LEU A 583 -2.63 1.49 -2.35
CA LEU A 583 -3.22 0.93 -1.14
C LEU A 583 -4.09 -0.30 -1.42
N VAL A 584 -5.01 -0.22 -2.39
CA VAL A 584 -5.88 -1.33 -2.75
C VAL A 584 -5.08 -2.51 -3.28
N VAL A 585 -4.07 -2.25 -4.11
CA VAL A 585 -3.22 -3.32 -4.64
C VAL A 585 -2.42 -3.98 -3.52
N THR A 586 -1.87 -3.19 -2.59
CA THR A 586 -1.12 -3.72 -1.44
C THR A 586 -1.96 -4.62 -0.56
N LEU A 587 -3.17 -4.20 -0.21
CA LEU A 587 -4.02 -4.94 0.73
C LEU A 587 -4.73 -6.11 0.04
N GLY A 588 -5.12 -5.95 -1.22
CA GLY A 588 -5.65 -7.01 -2.05
C GLY A 588 -6.59 -6.48 -3.13
N SER A 589 -6.11 -6.37 -4.37
CA SER A 589 -6.91 -5.84 -5.49
C SER A 589 -7.91 -6.84 -6.08
N ARG A 590 -7.89 -8.13 -5.69
CA ARG A 590 -8.74 -9.19 -6.25
C ARG A 590 -10.00 -9.49 -5.42
N THR A 591 -10.14 -8.88 -4.24
CA THR A 591 -11.25 -9.13 -3.30
C THR A 591 -11.94 -7.86 -2.86
N VAL A 592 -13.25 -7.98 -2.60
CA VAL A 592 -14.05 -6.94 -1.93
C VAL A 592 -13.48 -6.67 -0.53
N ASP A 593 -13.06 -7.72 0.18
CA ASP A 593 -12.48 -7.61 1.51
C ASP A 593 -11.21 -6.76 1.51
N GLY A 594 -10.36 -6.91 0.49
CA GLY A 594 -9.16 -6.07 0.31
C GLY A 594 -9.50 -4.59 0.13
N ALA A 595 -10.52 -4.27 -0.68
CA ALA A 595 -10.99 -2.91 -0.89
C ALA A 595 -11.55 -2.26 0.39
N VAL A 596 -12.34 -3.00 1.17
CA VAL A 596 -12.89 -2.51 2.44
C VAL A 596 -11.79 -2.27 3.47
N ASN A 597 -10.86 -3.22 3.63
CA ASN A 597 -9.74 -3.06 4.55
C ASN A 597 -8.82 -1.90 4.13
N ALA A 598 -8.64 -1.68 2.83
CA ALA A 598 -7.95 -0.50 2.32
C ALA A 598 -8.63 0.79 2.72
N ALA A 599 -9.95 0.90 2.52
CA ALA A 599 -10.66 2.13 2.82
C ALA A 599 -10.74 2.43 4.32
N ILE A 600 -11.05 1.40 5.14
CA ILE A 600 -11.06 1.53 6.60
C ILE A 600 -9.65 1.84 7.11
N GLY A 601 -8.63 1.13 6.62
CA GLY A 601 -7.24 1.39 6.97
C GLY A 601 -6.84 2.82 6.65
N PHE A 602 -7.16 3.32 5.46
CA PHE A 602 -6.85 4.69 5.05
C PHE A 602 -7.43 5.73 6.02
N VAL A 603 -8.73 5.67 6.27
CA VAL A 603 -9.43 6.68 7.08
C VAL A 603 -9.08 6.56 8.56
N VAL A 604 -9.06 5.33 9.10
CA VAL A 604 -8.80 5.09 10.52
C VAL A 604 -7.34 5.38 10.87
N PHE A 605 -6.37 5.01 10.03
CA PHE A 605 -4.96 5.33 10.31
C PHE A 605 -4.69 6.82 10.23
N GLN A 606 -5.24 7.54 9.24
CA GLN A 606 -5.09 8.99 9.17
C GLN A 606 -5.65 9.67 10.41
N TRP A 607 -6.86 9.30 10.83
CA TRP A 607 -7.46 9.83 12.04
C TRP A 607 -6.69 9.45 13.31
N LEU A 608 -6.21 8.21 13.42
CA LEU A 608 -5.42 7.76 14.56
C LEU A 608 -4.13 8.56 14.71
N PHE A 609 -3.44 8.85 13.59
CA PHE A 609 -2.24 9.66 13.62
C PHE A 609 -2.54 11.11 13.99
N GLU A 610 -3.61 11.69 13.43
CA GLU A 610 -4.07 13.03 13.80
C GLU A 610 -4.39 13.10 15.31
N ALA A 611 -5.10 12.11 15.86
CA ALA A 611 -5.42 12.03 17.28
C ALA A 611 -4.18 11.85 18.18
N LEU A 612 -3.11 11.26 17.66
CA LEU A 612 -1.82 11.12 18.35
C LEU A 612 -0.89 12.34 18.16
N GLY A 613 -1.33 13.38 17.46
CA GLY A 613 -0.52 14.55 17.11
C GLY A 613 0.64 14.22 16.17
N LEU A 614 0.52 13.13 15.40
CA LEU A 614 1.52 12.67 14.45
C LEU A 614 1.26 13.27 13.05
N PRO A 615 2.30 13.67 12.31
CA PRO A 615 2.13 14.21 10.97
C PRO A 615 1.41 13.21 10.03
N PRO A 616 0.46 13.68 9.18
CA PRO A 616 -0.20 12.84 8.17
C PRO A 616 0.77 12.13 7.21
N ALA A 617 1.96 12.69 7.04
CA ALA A 617 3.09 12.12 6.31
C ALA A 617 3.35 10.64 6.67
N ILE A 618 3.24 10.28 7.96
CA ILE A 618 3.50 8.92 8.44
C ILE A 618 2.54 7.90 7.82
N ALA A 619 1.28 8.28 7.58
CA ALA A 619 0.31 7.41 6.91
C ALA A 619 0.75 7.10 5.48
N ILE A 620 1.14 8.14 4.72
CA ILE A 620 1.57 8.02 3.33
C ILE A 620 2.84 7.16 3.23
N ILE A 621 3.79 7.37 4.15
CA ILE A 621 5.01 6.55 4.26
C ILE A 621 4.64 5.08 4.52
N GLY A 622 3.74 4.82 5.47
CA GLY A 622 3.24 3.47 5.78
C GLY A 622 2.60 2.79 4.57
N PHE A 623 1.86 3.54 3.75
CA PHE A 623 1.27 3.02 2.52
C PHE A 623 2.32 2.71 1.45
N GLY A 624 3.36 3.55 1.31
CA GLY A 624 4.48 3.26 0.41
C GLY A 624 5.29 2.03 0.83
N PHE A 625 5.52 1.83 2.15
CA PHE A 625 6.10 0.58 2.66
C PHE A 625 5.20 -0.63 2.43
N GLY A 626 3.88 -0.43 2.47
CA GLY A 626 2.89 -1.43 2.06
C GLY A 626 3.16 -1.96 0.65
N ALA A 627 3.47 -1.09 -0.31
CA ALA A 627 3.81 -1.47 -1.68
C ALA A 627 5.05 -2.39 -1.79
N ILE A 628 5.95 -2.35 -0.79
CA ILE A 628 7.10 -3.26 -0.70
C ILE A 628 6.65 -4.66 -0.23
N THR A 629 5.67 -4.73 0.68
CA THR A 629 5.10 -6.03 1.09
C THR A 629 4.34 -6.69 -0.06
N TYR A 630 3.69 -5.90 -0.91
CA TYR A 630 3.04 -6.37 -2.14
C TYR A 630 4.03 -7.06 -3.08
N ALA A 631 5.27 -6.55 -3.16
CA ALA A 631 6.32 -7.17 -3.96
C ALA A 631 6.66 -8.61 -3.54
N ARG A 632 6.50 -8.92 -2.25
CA ARG A 632 6.72 -10.26 -1.70
C ARG A 632 5.46 -11.13 -1.78
N HIS A 633 4.29 -10.51 -1.75
CA HIS A 633 2.98 -11.17 -1.76
C HIS A 633 2.04 -10.50 -2.79
N PRO A 634 2.16 -10.85 -4.09
CA PRO A 634 1.38 -10.23 -5.17
C PRO A 634 -0.14 -10.46 -5.10
N GLU A 635 -0.60 -11.39 -4.24
CA GLU A 635 -2.01 -11.60 -3.89
C GLU A 635 -2.58 -10.52 -2.96
N GLY A 636 -1.71 -9.74 -2.31
CA GLY A 636 -2.07 -8.74 -1.30
C GLY A 636 -2.06 -9.30 0.13
N ILE A 637 -1.86 -8.42 1.10
CA ILE A 637 -1.67 -8.79 2.52
C ILE A 637 -2.91 -9.52 3.08
N VAL A 638 -4.11 -9.04 2.76
CA VAL A 638 -5.37 -9.59 3.29
C VAL A 638 -5.59 -11.01 2.77
N GLU A 639 -5.35 -11.23 1.48
CA GLU A 639 -5.53 -12.54 0.86
C GLU A 639 -4.48 -13.54 1.36
N PHE A 640 -3.21 -13.12 1.45
CA PHE A 640 -2.14 -13.93 2.02
C PHE A 640 -2.45 -14.36 3.46
N GLN A 641 -2.90 -13.41 4.31
CA GLN A 641 -3.27 -13.71 5.69
C GLN A 641 -4.49 -14.63 5.78
N THR A 642 -5.48 -14.43 4.91
CA THR A 642 -6.70 -15.26 4.88
C THR A 642 -6.37 -16.68 4.39
N ARG A 643 -5.58 -16.83 3.33
CA ARG A 643 -5.10 -18.14 2.87
C ARG A 643 -4.34 -18.84 3.98
N LYS A 644 -3.40 -18.14 4.63
CA LYS A 644 -2.63 -18.69 5.74
C LYS A 644 -3.51 -19.13 6.91
N SER A 645 -4.55 -18.35 7.27
CA SER A 645 -5.47 -18.70 8.36
C SER A 645 -6.37 -19.89 8.01
N ILE A 646 -6.84 -19.99 6.77
CA ILE A 646 -7.62 -21.13 6.27
C ILE A 646 -6.77 -22.39 6.28
N LEU A 647 -5.54 -22.34 5.73
CA LEU A 647 -4.62 -23.47 5.71
C LEU A 647 -4.25 -23.91 7.14
N ALA A 648 -4.03 -22.96 8.05
CA ALA A 648 -3.80 -23.27 9.46
C ALA A 648 -5.03 -23.94 10.11
N THR A 649 -6.25 -23.50 9.78
CA THR A 649 -7.50 -24.10 10.28
C THR A 649 -7.71 -25.50 9.72
N ALA A 650 -7.43 -25.71 8.43
CA ALA A 650 -7.47 -27.01 7.78
C ALA A 650 -6.45 -27.97 8.41
N ARG A 651 -5.21 -27.50 8.63
CA ARG A 651 -4.17 -28.23 9.37
C ARG A 651 -4.61 -28.60 10.78
N GLN A 652 -5.26 -27.69 11.50
CA GLN A 652 -5.79 -28.01 12.84
C GLN A 652 -6.88 -29.09 12.81
N ARG A 653 -7.72 -29.14 11.77
CA ARG A 653 -8.75 -30.18 11.62
C ARG A 653 -8.16 -31.54 11.30
N THR A 654 -7.16 -31.60 10.41
CA THR A 654 -6.47 -32.86 10.09
C THR A 654 -5.71 -33.37 11.30
N LEU A 655 -5.00 -32.49 12.02
CA LEU A 655 -4.38 -32.83 13.30
C LEU A 655 -5.41 -33.31 14.33
N LYS A 656 -6.60 -32.70 14.42
CA LYS A 656 -7.66 -33.16 15.32
C LYS A 656 -8.10 -34.59 15.01
N LYS A 657 -8.36 -34.92 13.74
CA LYS A 657 -8.75 -36.29 13.33
C LYS A 657 -7.65 -37.30 13.65
N ARG A 658 -6.40 -36.97 13.31
CA ARG A 658 -5.24 -37.82 13.60
C ARG A 658 -5.04 -38.00 15.10
N ALA A 659 -5.27 -36.97 15.91
CA ALA A 659 -5.25 -37.08 17.37
C ALA A 659 -6.35 -38.02 17.90
N GLU A 660 -7.58 -37.93 17.38
CA GLU A 660 -8.67 -38.84 17.75
C GLU A 660 -8.35 -40.30 17.36
N GLU A 661 -7.74 -40.53 16.20
CA GLU A 661 -7.26 -41.85 15.77
C GLU A 661 -6.15 -42.38 16.68
N LEU A 662 -5.16 -41.55 17.01
CA LEU A 662 -4.07 -41.93 17.91
C LEU A 662 -4.54 -42.20 19.34
N VAL A 663 -5.59 -41.52 19.82
CA VAL A 663 -6.25 -41.86 21.09
C VAL A 663 -6.95 -43.22 21.01
N ARG A 664 -7.60 -43.57 19.88
CA ARG A 664 -8.21 -44.90 19.70
C ARG A 664 -7.18 -46.02 19.66
N VAL A 665 -6.02 -45.77 19.06
CA VAL A 665 -4.91 -46.74 18.94
C VAL A 665 -4.01 -46.73 20.19
N GLU A 666 -4.47 -46.09 21.30
CA GLU A 666 -3.76 -45.99 22.58
C GLU A 666 -2.35 -45.36 22.51
N LYS A 667 -2.00 -44.72 21.39
CA LYS A 667 -0.75 -43.98 21.23
C LYS A 667 -0.81 -42.61 21.92
N LEU A 668 -2.01 -42.08 22.18
CA LEU A 668 -2.23 -40.87 22.97
C LEU A 668 -3.10 -41.15 24.21
N PRO A 669 -2.79 -40.51 25.36
CA PRO A 669 -3.57 -40.68 26.58
C PRO A 669 -4.99 -40.14 26.41
N THR A 670 -5.97 -40.83 26.97
CA THR A 670 -7.40 -40.47 26.95
C THR A 670 -7.73 -39.12 27.61
N THR A 671 -6.77 -38.56 28.36
CA THR A 671 -6.86 -37.23 28.99
C THR A 671 -6.44 -36.08 28.06
N TYR A 672 -6.00 -36.35 26.83
CA TYR A 672 -5.65 -35.34 25.84
C TYR A 672 -6.81 -34.37 25.56
N ARG A 673 -6.55 -33.06 25.65
CA ARG A 673 -7.52 -32.01 25.32
C ARG A 673 -6.98 -31.08 24.23
N PRO A 674 -7.77 -30.76 23.20
CA PRO A 674 -7.36 -29.84 22.15
C PRO A 674 -7.25 -28.40 22.68
N VAL A 675 -6.28 -27.64 22.14
CA VAL A 675 -5.87 -26.29 22.58
C VAL A 675 -7.05 -25.34 22.81
N TRP A 676 -7.98 -25.26 21.86
CA TRP A 676 -9.04 -24.26 21.87
C TRP A 676 -10.02 -24.44 23.05
N GLN A 677 -10.19 -25.67 23.57
CA GLN A 677 -11.02 -25.92 24.76
C GLN A 677 -10.36 -25.42 26.05
N VAL A 678 -9.04 -25.24 26.05
CA VAL A 678 -8.28 -24.68 27.17
C VAL A 678 -8.24 -23.15 27.09
N VAL A 679 -8.17 -22.59 25.87
CA VAL A 679 -8.07 -21.14 25.64
C VAL A 679 -9.43 -20.43 25.79
N ALA A 680 -10.54 -21.05 25.38
CA ALA A 680 -11.86 -20.42 25.41
C ALA A 680 -12.37 -20.02 26.82
N PRO A 681 -12.25 -20.85 27.87
CA PRO A 681 -12.63 -20.47 29.24
C PRO A 681 -11.86 -19.25 29.76
N VAL A 682 -10.63 -19.05 29.28
CA VAL A 682 -9.77 -17.98 29.79
C VAL A 682 -9.94 -16.67 29.02
N LEU A 683 -10.31 -16.74 27.74
CA LEU A 683 -10.70 -15.56 26.98
C LEU A 683 -12.04 -14.98 27.43
N ALA A 684 -12.95 -15.80 27.95
CA ALA A 684 -14.31 -15.39 28.26
C ALA A 684 -14.37 -14.21 29.26
N GLY A 685 -13.64 -14.27 30.37
CA GLY A 685 -13.67 -13.21 31.39
C GLY A 685 -13.17 -11.84 30.88
N PRO A 686 -11.94 -11.76 30.35
CA PRO A 686 -11.39 -10.52 29.80
C PRO A 686 -12.15 -10.00 28.58
N ALA A 687 -12.65 -10.87 27.70
CA ALA A 687 -13.43 -10.46 26.53
C ALA A 687 -14.80 -9.90 26.95
N LEU A 688 -15.47 -10.50 27.93
CA LEU A 688 -16.71 -9.97 28.49
C LEU A 688 -16.48 -8.63 29.20
N TYR A 689 -15.36 -8.47 29.89
CA TYR A 689 -14.95 -7.19 30.49
C TYR A 689 -14.69 -6.12 29.42
N LEU A 690 -13.97 -6.45 28.35
CA LEU A 690 -13.74 -5.57 27.20
C LEU A 690 -15.06 -5.16 26.53
N LEU A 691 -15.96 -6.11 26.31
CA LEU A 691 -17.28 -5.87 25.73
C LEU A 691 -18.09 -4.93 26.65
N TYR A 692 -18.05 -5.15 27.95
CA TYR A 692 -18.72 -4.30 28.94
C TYR A 692 -18.18 -2.87 28.96
N VAL A 693 -16.85 -2.69 28.90
CA VAL A 693 -16.21 -1.37 28.87
C VAL A 693 -16.52 -0.62 27.57
N LEU A 694 -16.48 -1.31 26.43
CA LEU A 694 -16.81 -0.73 25.12
C LEU A 694 -18.28 -0.31 25.02
N VAL A 695 -19.19 -1.02 25.70
CA VAL A 695 -20.64 -0.79 25.63
C VAL A 695 -21.11 0.32 26.60
N ARG A 696 -20.38 0.63 27.68
CA ARG A 696 -20.91 1.45 28.79
C ARG A 696 -20.21 2.79 29.05
N SER A 697 -19.51 3.35 28.08
CA SER A 697 -19.06 4.75 28.12
C SER A 697 -20.21 5.65 27.65
N PRO A 698 -20.86 6.55 28.46
CA PRO A 698 -20.44 7.16 29.72
C PRO A 698 -21.56 7.33 30.79
N ILE A 699 -21.25 7.17 32.09
CA ILE A 699 -22.05 7.82 33.16
C ILE A 699 -21.13 8.51 34.15
N GLN A 700 -21.12 9.84 34.04
CA GLN A 700 -20.77 10.87 35.03
C GLN A 700 -20.02 10.42 36.30
N GLY A 701 -18.71 10.72 36.34
CA GLY A 701 -17.98 11.03 37.57
C GLY A 701 -17.65 9.90 38.56
N ARG A 702 -18.19 8.67 38.41
CA ARG A 702 -17.91 7.52 39.30
C ARG A 702 -17.13 6.39 38.62
N TRP A 703 -16.16 6.76 37.78
CA TRP A 703 -15.38 5.80 36.97
C TRP A 703 -14.57 4.80 37.83
N VAL A 704 -13.94 5.23 38.92
CA VAL A 704 -12.96 4.40 39.67
C VAL A 704 -13.62 3.24 40.45
N ALA A 705 -14.68 3.50 41.21
CA ALA A 705 -15.26 2.49 42.12
C ALA A 705 -15.97 1.32 41.40
N ILE A 706 -16.59 1.58 40.25
CA ILE A 706 -17.32 0.55 39.49
C ILE A 706 -16.34 -0.39 38.77
N HIS A 707 -15.19 0.11 38.32
CA HIS A 707 -14.20 -0.69 37.60
C HIS A 707 -13.45 -1.65 38.54
N THR A 708 -13.13 -1.26 39.78
CA THR A 708 -12.48 -2.14 40.77
C THR A 708 -13.29 -3.41 41.04
N VAL A 709 -14.59 -3.27 41.31
CA VAL A 709 -15.48 -4.41 41.59
C VAL A 709 -15.67 -5.26 40.33
N THR A 710 -15.80 -4.64 39.16
CA THR A 710 -16.01 -5.35 37.90
C THR A 710 -14.75 -6.11 37.45
N LEU A 711 -13.57 -5.51 37.62
CA LEU A 711 -12.27 -6.13 37.34
C LEU A 711 -12.04 -7.30 38.30
N LEU A 712 -12.41 -7.17 39.58
CA LEU A 712 -12.41 -8.30 40.52
C LEU A 712 -13.36 -9.43 40.07
N VAL A 713 -14.59 -9.11 39.67
CA VAL A 713 -15.59 -10.12 39.28
C VAL A 713 -15.20 -10.90 38.01
N PHE A 714 -14.54 -10.27 37.03
CA PHE A 714 -14.19 -10.95 35.77
C PHE A 714 -12.75 -11.48 35.72
N LEU A 715 -11.79 -10.77 36.33
CA LEU A 715 -10.38 -11.15 36.30
C LEU A 715 -10.08 -12.26 37.32
N VAL A 716 -10.64 -12.20 38.53
CA VAL A 716 -10.32 -13.15 39.61
C VAL A 716 -10.72 -14.60 39.26
N PRO A 717 -11.90 -14.88 38.69
CA PRO A 717 -12.25 -16.24 38.26
C PRO A 717 -11.33 -16.76 37.16
N SER A 718 -10.96 -15.90 36.21
CA SER A 718 -10.03 -16.24 35.12
C SER A 718 -8.63 -16.55 35.66
N LEU A 719 -8.19 -15.80 36.67
CA LEU A 719 -6.92 -16.00 37.37
C LEU A 719 -6.91 -17.27 38.23
N LEU A 720 -7.99 -17.53 38.97
CA LEU A 720 -8.15 -18.76 39.75
C LEU A 720 -8.13 -20.00 38.85
N PHE A 721 -8.85 -19.95 37.74
CA PHE A 721 -8.82 -21.00 36.73
C PHE A 721 -7.40 -21.24 36.20
N ALA A 722 -6.66 -20.17 35.89
CA ALA A 722 -5.27 -20.26 35.43
C ALA A 722 -4.35 -20.92 36.46
N LEU A 723 -4.41 -20.48 37.73
CA LEU A 723 -3.60 -21.04 38.80
C LEU A 723 -3.89 -22.53 39.03
N VAL A 724 -5.18 -22.91 39.07
CA VAL A 724 -5.61 -24.31 39.22
C VAL A 724 -5.13 -25.15 38.03
N TRP A 725 -5.24 -24.63 36.81
CA TRP A 725 -4.78 -25.34 35.61
C TRP A 725 -3.26 -25.50 35.60
N MET A 726 -2.50 -24.45 35.91
CA MET A 726 -1.03 -24.52 35.97
C MET A 726 -0.55 -25.51 37.02
N PHE A 727 -1.22 -25.55 38.17
CA PHE A 727 -0.93 -26.50 39.23
C PHE A 727 -1.23 -27.94 38.79
N ALA A 728 -2.40 -28.16 38.19
CA ALA A 728 -2.78 -29.47 37.67
C ALA A 728 -1.84 -29.94 36.54
N THR A 729 -1.43 -29.06 35.63
CA THR A 729 -0.54 -29.37 34.52
C THR A 729 0.87 -29.68 34.99
N SER A 730 1.43 -28.85 35.88
CA SER A 730 2.74 -29.10 36.51
C SER A 730 2.75 -30.44 37.26
N HIS A 731 1.66 -30.75 37.99
CA HIS A 731 1.52 -32.02 38.68
C HIS A 731 1.46 -33.22 37.72
N ARG A 732 0.69 -33.12 36.63
CA ARG A 732 0.63 -34.17 35.59
C ARG A 732 1.97 -34.36 34.87
N LEU A 733 2.67 -33.28 34.56
CA LEU A 733 4.00 -33.34 33.94
C LEU A 733 5.01 -33.98 34.89
N HIS A 734 4.92 -33.70 36.19
CA HIS A 734 5.73 -34.39 37.18
C HIS A 734 5.46 -35.90 37.23
N GLN A 735 4.19 -36.31 37.23
CA GLN A 735 3.82 -37.74 37.13
C GLN A 735 4.34 -38.40 35.84
N ALA A 736 4.50 -37.62 34.76
CA ALA A 736 5.04 -38.09 33.48
C ALA A 736 6.59 -38.06 33.39
N GLY A 737 7.31 -37.77 34.48
CA GLY A 737 8.78 -37.74 34.53
C GLY A 737 9.41 -36.34 34.52
N GLY A 738 8.62 -35.28 34.69
CA GLY A 738 9.07 -33.90 34.78
C GLY A 738 9.66 -33.51 36.15
N VAL A 739 10.24 -32.30 36.22
CA VAL A 739 10.96 -31.79 37.41
C VAL A 739 10.04 -31.57 38.61
N ALA A 740 10.33 -32.23 39.74
CA ALA A 740 9.54 -32.21 40.98
C ALA A 740 9.35 -30.82 41.63
N ARG A 741 10.17 -29.83 41.27
CA ARG A 741 10.21 -28.49 41.89
C ARG A 741 9.36 -27.44 41.15
N GLY A 742 8.60 -27.81 40.12
CA GLY A 742 7.84 -26.87 39.29
C GLY A 742 6.92 -25.91 40.08
N TRP A 743 6.27 -26.41 41.13
CA TRP A 743 5.37 -25.60 41.98
C TRP A 743 6.12 -24.54 42.80
N ILE A 744 7.34 -24.81 43.25
CA ILE A 744 8.17 -23.87 44.03
C ILE A 744 8.53 -22.66 43.17
N TYR A 745 8.89 -22.89 41.92
CA TYR A 745 9.22 -21.83 40.98
C TYR A 745 8.00 -20.97 40.63
N LEU A 746 6.82 -21.57 40.42
CA LEU A 746 5.58 -20.83 40.19
C LEU A 746 5.24 -19.92 41.38
N PHE A 747 5.38 -20.44 42.60
CA PHE A 747 5.16 -19.66 43.82
C PHE A 747 6.16 -18.50 43.93
N ALA A 748 7.46 -18.76 43.72
CA ALA A 748 8.49 -17.73 43.71
C ALA A 748 8.22 -16.64 42.66
N GLY A 749 7.74 -17.02 41.47
CA GLY A 749 7.32 -16.09 40.42
C GLY A 749 6.19 -15.16 40.86
N GLY A 750 5.18 -15.69 41.55
CA GLY A 750 4.08 -14.88 42.08
C GLY A 750 4.54 -13.88 43.14
N VAL A 751 5.47 -14.28 44.02
CA VAL A 751 6.07 -13.39 45.03
C VAL A 751 6.89 -12.28 44.36
N VAL A 752 7.72 -12.61 43.37
CA VAL A 752 8.51 -11.62 42.61
C VAL A 752 7.59 -10.66 41.85
N GLY A 753 6.53 -11.18 41.21
CA GLY A 753 5.54 -10.36 40.53
C GLY A 753 4.79 -9.39 41.45
N ALA A 754 4.44 -9.83 42.66
CA ALA A 754 3.87 -8.99 43.70
C ALA A 754 4.81 -7.85 44.12
N LEU A 755 6.10 -8.19 44.31
CA LEU A 755 7.16 -7.23 44.68
C LEU A 755 7.41 -6.21 43.57
N VAL A 756 7.39 -6.62 42.31
CA VAL A 756 7.50 -5.73 41.15
C VAL A 756 6.29 -4.79 41.05
N GLY A 757 5.08 -5.31 41.27
CA GLY A 757 3.86 -4.49 41.36
C GLY A 757 3.94 -3.45 42.50
N ALA A 758 4.50 -3.82 43.64
CA ALA A 758 4.75 -2.91 44.77
C ALA A 758 5.87 -1.89 44.49
N LEU A 759 6.91 -2.27 43.73
CA LEU A 759 7.97 -1.36 43.30
C LEU A 759 7.46 -0.28 42.34
N PHE A 760 6.58 -0.62 41.40
CA PHE A 760 5.96 0.36 40.50
C PHE A 760 5.12 1.39 41.26
N TYR A 761 4.46 0.98 42.34
CA TYR A 761 3.82 1.91 43.26
C TYR A 761 4.82 2.84 43.95
N ASN A 762 5.93 2.29 44.47
CA ASN A 762 6.90 3.04 45.27
C ASN A 762 7.69 4.08 44.45
N GLN A 763 7.78 3.90 43.13
CA GLN A 763 8.37 4.86 42.17
C GLN A 763 7.42 6.03 41.83
N GLY A 764 6.21 6.07 42.38
CA GLY A 764 5.24 7.16 42.18
C GLY A 764 4.48 7.11 40.85
N TRP A 765 4.56 5.99 40.11
CA TRP A 765 3.96 5.86 38.77
C TRP A 765 2.45 5.57 38.80
N VAL A 766 1.86 5.35 39.98
CA VAL A 766 0.44 5.01 40.16
C VAL A 766 -0.11 5.71 41.41
N PRO A 767 -1.33 6.31 41.38
CA PRO A 767 -1.92 7.01 42.52
C PRO A 767 -2.19 6.12 43.75
N ARG A 768 -2.20 6.73 44.95
CA ARG A 768 -2.24 6.05 46.26
C ARG A 768 -3.40 5.06 46.47
N ALA A 769 -4.51 5.20 45.75
CA ALA A 769 -5.69 4.34 45.87
C ALA A 769 -5.56 2.97 45.16
N GLU A 770 -4.50 2.75 44.36
CA GLU A 770 -4.42 1.60 43.46
C GLU A 770 -3.32 0.57 43.78
N LEU A 771 -2.60 0.70 44.91
CA LEU A 771 -1.56 -0.25 45.34
C LEU A 771 -2.03 -1.72 45.26
N LEU A 772 -3.24 -1.98 45.78
CA LEU A 772 -3.81 -3.32 45.80
C LEU A 772 -4.01 -3.87 44.38
N HIS A 773 -4.37 -3.02 43.41
CA HIS A 773 -4.59 -3.42 42.02
C HIS A 773 -3.27 -3.76 41.32
N CYS A 774 -2.21 -2.98 41.55
CA CYS A 774 -0.89 -3.25 41.00
C CYS A 774 -0.27 -4.55 41.54
N VAL A 775 -0.42 -4.80 42.85
CA VAL A 775 0.06 -6.04 43.47
C VAL A 775 -0.76 -7.25 42.99
N LEU A 776 -2.09 -7.13 42.93
CA LEU A 776 -2.98 -8.18 42.44
C LEU A 776 -2.78 -8.48 40.94
N ALA A 777 -2.38 -7.50 40.13
CA ALA A 777 -2.04 -7.70 38.72
C ALA A 777 -0.61 -8.24 38.54
N GLY A 778 0.32 -7.88 39.44
CA GLY A 778 1.71 -8.32 39.42
C GLY A 778 1.89 -9.81 39.75
N ILE A 779 1.11 -10.35 40.71
CA ILE A 779 1.16 -11.77 41.08
C ILE A 779 0.94 -12.69 39.85
N PRO A 780 -0.16 -12.57 39.09
CA PRO A 780 -0.38 -13.35 37.87
C PRO A 780 0.71 -13.20 36.82
N ALA A 781 1.19 -11.97 36.60
CA ALA A 781 2.24 -11.69 35.61
C ALA A 781 3.55 -12.40 35.96
N GLY A 782 3.92 -12.40 37.24
CA GLY A 782 5.09 -13.11 37.74
C GLY A 782 4.95 -14.63 37.65
N VAL A 783 3.80 -15.20 38.04
CA VAL A 783 3.52 -16.64 37.90
C VAL A 783 3.54 -17.06 36.42
N ALA A 784 2.92 -16.28 35.53
CA ALA A 784 2.93 -16.54 34.10
C ALA A 784 4.34 -16.47 33.49
N SER A 785 5.15 -15.50 33.93
CA SER A 785 6.54 -15.34 33.47
C SER A 785 7.42 -16.52 33.86
N VAL A 786 7.28 -17.07 35.08
CA VAL A 786 8.07 -18.24 35.48
C VAL A 786 7.57 -19.51 34.78
N ALA A 787 6.25 -19.65 34.63
CA ALA A 787 5.67 -20.77 33.89
C ALA A 787 6.10 -20.80 32.42
N PHE A 788 6.23 -19.61 31.82
CA PHE A 788 6.74 -19.43 30.47
C PHE A 788 8.08 -20.15 30.27
N PHE A 789 9.02 -19.98 31.21
CA PHE A 789 10.34 -20.62 31.16
C PHE A 789 10.34 -22.11 31.54
N LEU A 790 9.45 -22.53 32.44
CA LEU A 790 9.49 -23.89 33.00
C LEU A 790 8.82 -24.95 32.14
N LEU A 791 7.65 -24.64 31.58
CA LEU A 791 6.82 -25.62 30.89
C LEU A 791 7.46 -26.19 29.60
N PRO A 792 8.05 -25.37 28.71
CA PRO A 792 8.72 -25.90 27.51
C PRO A 792 9.89 -26.83 27.84
N VAL A 793 10.66 -26.52 28.90
CA VAL A 793 11.78 -27.35 29.35
C VAL A 793 11.30 -28.69 29.90
N GLN A 794 10.19 -28.71 30.64
CA GLN A 794 9.60 -29.95 31.14
C GLN A 794 9.04 -30.80 30.00
N ILE A 795 8.38 -30.19 29.01
CA ILE A 795 7.83 -30.89 27.85
C ILE A 795 8.94 -31.50 27.00
N ASN A 796 10.00 -30.74 26.69
CA ASN A 796 11.16 -31.25 25.95
C ASN A 796 11.79 -32.47 26.65
N ARG A 797 12.01 -32.40 27.97
CA ARG A 797 12.58 -33.54 28.71
C ARG A 797 11.71 -34.80 28.67
N ILE A 798 10.40 -34.64 28.81
CA ILE A 798 9.47 -35.79 28.78
C ILE A 798 9.44 -36.40 27.37
N ALA A 799 9.41 -35.54 26.34
CA ALA A 799 9.39 -35.98 24.97
C ALA A 799 10.73 -36.61 24.52
N ASP A 800 11.88 -36.09 24.96
CA ASP A 800 13.19 -36.72 24.77
C ASP A 800 13.25 -38.10 25.45
N ASN A 801 12.76 -38.20 26.70
CA ASN A 801 12.73 -39.47 27.45
C ASN A 801 11.81 -40.53 26.83
N ARG A 802 10.82 -40.14 26.03
CA ARG A 802 9.86 -41.04 25.38
C ARG A 802 10.13 -41.22 23.87
N GLY A 803 11.20 -40.62 23.34
CA GLY A 803 11.53 -40.68 21.91
C GLY A 803 10.50 -39.98 21.02
N TRP A 804 9.80 -38.97 21.54
CA TRP A 804 8.75 -38.22 20.83
C TRP A 804 9.28 -37.04 20.00
N LEU A 805 10.57 -36.70 20.12
CA LEU A 805 11.21 -35.56 19.44
C LEU A 805 12.35 -36.02 18.52
N SER A 806 12.37 -35.53 17.28
CA SER A 806 13.55 -35.52 16.41
C SER A 806 14.32 -34.19 16.48
N SER A 807 13.71 -33.12 17.02
CA SER A 807 14.33 -31.80 17.19
C SER A 807 13.75 -31.03 18.38
N PRO A 808 14.55 -30.41 19.26
CA PRO A 808 14.06 -29.75 20.47
C PRO A 808 13.10 -28.58 20.18
N ILE A 809 12.04 -28.41 20.99
CA ILE A 809 11.11 -27.28 20.87
C ILE A 809 11.90 -25.99 21.07
N SER A 810 12.07 -25.23 19.99
CA SER A 810 12.68 -23.90 20.04
C SER A 810 11.58 -22.85 20.26
N TRP A 811 11.92 -21.79 21.00
CA TRP A 811 11.07 -20.61 21.26
C TRP A 811 10.52 -19.92 20.00
N ARG A 812 10.97 -20.33 18.81
CA ARG A 812 10.68 -19.73 17.51
C ARG A 812 9.25 -20.00 17.01
N GLU A 813 8.60 -21.05 17.49
CA GLU A 813 7.26 -21.47 17.03
C GLU A 813 6.12 -20.80 17.82
N GLY A 814 6.38 -20.40 19.07
CA GLY A 814 5.54 -19.50 19.86
C GLY A 814 6.03 -18.06 19.69
N ARG A 815 5.71 -17.44 18.55
CA ARG A 815 6.11 -16.05 18.21
C ARG A 815 6.02 -15.13 19.42
N ALA A 816 7.17 -14.75 19.97
CA ALA A 816 7.25 -13.82 21.09
C ALA A 816 6.70 -12.44 20.66
N PRO A 817 5.77 -11.85 21.43
CA PRO A 817 5.31 -10.50 21.18
C PRO A 817 6.23 -9.49 21.87
N PHE A 818 7.56 -9.66 21.73
CA PHE A 818 8.51 -8.67 22.27
C PHE A 818 8.22 -7.27 21.72
N GLY A 819 7.75 -7.20 20.46
CA GLY A 819 7.27 -5.97 19.84
C GLY A 819 5.97 -5.40 20.44
N PHE A 820 5.03 -6.21 20.93
CA PHE A 820 3.81 -5.70 21.58
C PHE A 820 4.03 -5.35 23.05
N LEU A 821 4.93 -6.05 23.74
CA LEU A 821 5.42 -5.63 25.06
C LEU A 821 6.17 -4.30 24.96
N LEU A 822 7.02 -4.12 23.95
CA LEU A 822 7.68 -2.85 23.66
C LEU A 822 6.70 -1.76 23.23
N PHE A 823 5.75 -2.05 22.36
CA PHE A 823 4.73 -1.08 21.91
C PHE A 823 3.80 -0.69 23.07
N GLY A 824 3.40 -1.65 23.90
CA GLY A 824 2.64 -1.43 25.12
C GLY A 824 3.40 -0.65 26.17
N ALA A 825 4.67 -0.97 26.41
CA ALA A 825 5.56 -0.24 27.29
C ALA A 825 5.85 1.18 26.76
N PHE A 826 5.96 1.35 25.44
CA PHE A 826 6.11 2.65 24.79
C PHE A 826 4.86 3.52 24.95
N LEU A 827 3.67 2.96 24.73
CA LEU A 827 2.39 3.64 24.97
C LEU A 827 2.26 4.04 26.44
N PHE A 828 2.56 3.12 27.36
CA PHE A 828 2.57 3.37 28.81
C PHE A 828 3.54 4.50 29.19
N PHE A 829 4.80 4.42 28.73
CA PHE A 829 5.84 5.41 28.99
C PHE A 829 5.43 6.80 28.47
N ARG A 830 4.95 6.89 27.22
CA ARG A 830 4.53 8.16 26.63
C ARG A 830 3.36 8.81 27.36
N THR A 831 2.39 8.01 27.81
CA THR A 831 1.25 8.52 28.61
C THR A 831 1.64 8.97 30.02
N SER A 832 2.64 8.33 30.63
CA SER A 832 3.12 8.70 31.96
C SER A 832 3.97 9.98 31.96
N VAL A 833 4.68 10.23 30.86
CA VAL A 833 5.50 11.46 30.70
C VAL A 833 4.62 12.69 30.48
N THR A 834 3.45 12.56 29.83
CA THR A 834 2.54 13.68 29.57
C THR A 834 1.84 14.21 30.82
N ASP A 835 1.61 13.39 31.86
CA ASP A 835 1.02 13.85 33.12
C ASP A 835 2.03 14.61 34.01
N ALA A 836 3.34 14.43 33.79
CA ALA A 836 4.38 15.05 34.59
C ALA A 836 4.77 16.47 34.13
N SER A 837 4.40 16.89 32.91
CA SER A 837 4.97 18.09 32.27
C SER A 837 4.01 19.24 31.96
N SER A 838 2.74 19.23 32.39
CA SER A 838 1.82 20.35 32.06
C SER A 838 1.12 20.94 33.28
N SER A 839 1.75 21.98 33.86
CA SER A 839 1.10 23.05 34.62
C SER A 839 0.38 24.06 33.70
N THR A 840 -0.19 23.61 32.59
CA THR A 840 -0.89 24.49 31.62
C THR A 840 -2.21 23.83 31.25
N GLY A 841 -3.30 24.38 31.77
CA GLY A 841 -4.65 23.81 31.73
C GLY A 841 -5.36 23.84 30.36
N SER A 842 -4.75 23.32 29.29
CA SER A 842 -5.42 23.17 27.99
C SER A 842 -5.58 21.74 27.47
N PHE A 843 -5.12 20.72 28.22
CA PHE A 843 -5.24 19.32 27.80
C PHE A 843 -6.52 18.61 28.25
N ILE A 844 -7.41 19.28 28.99
CA ILE A 844 -8.66 18.69 29.53
C ILE A 844 -9.81 18.70 28.51
N ASN A 845 -9.72 19.46 27.41
CA ASN A 845 -10.82 19.58 26.42
C ASN A 845 -10.81 18.52 25.30
N HIS A 846 -9.79 17.67 25.20
CA HIS A 846 -9.75 16.58 24.23
C HIS A 846 -9.90 15.22 24.90
N GLY A 847 -11.11 14.92 25.36
CA GLY A 847 -11.77 13.59 25.30
C GLY A 847 -11.02 12.29 25.65
N PHE A 848 -9.83 12.31 26.26
CA PHE A 848 -9.17 11.10 26.72
C PHE A 848 -9.71 10.70 28.10
N PRO A 849 -10.07 9.41 28.32
CA PRO A 849 -10.56 8.97 29.63
C PRO A 849 -9.43 9.08 30.68
N PRO A 850 -9.68 9.64 31.88
CA PRO A 850 -8.65 9.78 32.91
C PRO A 850 -8.31 8.45 33.61
N SER A 851 -7.04 8.28 33.97
CA SER A 851 -6.47 7.35 34.98
C SER A 851 -6.61 5.82 34.82
N GLY A 852 -7.51 5.28 33.99
CA GLY A 852 -7.72 3.82 33.87
C GLY A 852 -7.05 3.12 32.67
N TRP A 853 -6.61 3.89 31.66
CA TRP A 853 -6.05 3.36 30.41
C TRP A 853 -4.74 2.56 30.57
N PRO A 854 -3.81 2.91 31.47
CA PRO A 854 -2.59 2.13 31.66
C PRO A 854 -2.86 0.70 32.17
N VAL A 855 -3.83 0.56 33.09
CA VAL A 855 -4.30 -0.74 33.60
C VAL A 855 -4.97 -1.55 32.48
N PHE A 856 -5.77 -0.89 31.63
CA PHE A 856 -6.40 -1.50 30.46
C PHE A 856 -5.38 -2.07 29.47
N VAL A 857 -4.34 -1.29 29.14
CA VAL A 857 -3.27 -1.70 28.24
C VAL A 857 -2.49 -2.88 28.83
N LEU A 858 -2.15 -2.85 30.12
CA LEU A 858 -1.45 -3.94 30.81
C LEU A 858 -2.28 -5.24 30.88
N VAL A 859 -3.58 -5.14 31.17
CA VAL A 859 -4.50 -6.29 31.17
C VAL A 859 -4.66 -6.86 29.76
N ALA A 860 -4.81 -6.02 28.74
CA ALA A 860 -4.88 -6.46 27.35
C ALA A 860 -3.58 -7.14 26.91
N ILE A 861 -2.42 -6.58 27.25
CA ILE A 861 -1.10 -7.18 26.98
C ILE A 861 -0.97 -8.52 27.69
N PHE A 862 -1.33 -8.61 28.97
CA PHE A 862 -1.29 -9.85 29.74
C PHE A 862 -2.16 -10.93 29.08
N VAL A 863 -3.42 -10.60 28.76
CA VAL A 863 -4.36 -11.54 28.15
C VAL A 863 -3.88 -11.99 26.77
N ILE A 864 -3.42 -11.08 25.92
CA ILE A 864 -2.93 -11.40 24.57
C ILE A 864 -1.66 -12.26 24.63
N THR A 865 -0.70 -11.87 25.47
CA THR A 865 0.57 -12.59 25.64
C THR A 865 0.34 -13.99 26.20
N TRP A 866 -0.60 -14.11 27.15
CA TRP A 866 -0.98 -15.38 27.76
C TRP A 866 -1.72 -16.31 26.78
N VAL A 867 -2.67 -15.77 25.99
CA VAL A 867 -3.40 -16.54 24.97
C VAL A 867 -2.46 -17.07 23.89
N GLN A 868 -1.52 -16.24 23.43
CA GLN A 868 -0.53 -16.66 22.43
C GLN A 868 0.40 -17.73 22.99
N TRP A 869 0.76 -17.65 24.27
CA TRP A 869 1.62 -18.63 24.92
C TRP A 869 0.92 -19.97 25.17
N VAL A 870 -0.31 -19.99 25.73
CA VAL A 870 -1.09 -21.23 25.90
C VAL A 870 -1.38 -21.89 24.56
N ALA A 871 -1.70 -21.09 23.53
CA ALA A 871 -1.90 -21.61 22.19
C ALA A 871 -0.61 -22.19 21.59
N GLY A 872 0.54 -21.55 21.81
CA GLY A 872 1.84 -22.00 21.32
C GLY A 872 2.34 -23.28 22.00
N VAL A 873 2.29 -23.36 23.34
CA VAL A 873 2.75 -24.53 24.10
C VAL A 873 1.86 -25.74 23.86
N GLN A 874 0.54 -25.56 23.89
CA GLN A 874 -0.38 -26.67 23.63
C GLN A 874 -0.37 -27.04 22.14
N GLY A 875 -0.20 -26.08 21.22
CA GLY A 875 -0.06 -26.33 19.79
C GLY A 875 1.18 -27.16 19.45
N ALA A 876 2.33 -26.79 20.00
CA ALA A 876 3.56 -27.58 19.92
C ALA A 876 3.35 -28.97 20.53
N SER A 877 2.76 -29.09 21.72
CA SER A 877 2.45 -30.39 22.35
C SER A 877 1.55 -31.29 21.49
N ASN A 878 0.63 -30.69 20.72
CA ASN A 878 -0.25 -31.42 19.81
C ASN A 878 0.49 -31.87 18.55
N GLU A 879 1.35 -31.03 17.95
CA GLU A 879 2.17 -31.43 16.80
C GLU A 879 3.18 -32.52 17.18
N LEU A 880 3.71 -32.48 18.40
CA LEU A 880 4.61 -33.48 19.00
C LEU A 880 3.93 -34.83 19.24
N ALA A 881 2.68 -34.82 19.70
CA ALA A 881 1.87 -36.00 19.94
C ALA A 881 1.49 -36.76 18.65
N ILE A 882 1.48 -36.07 17.51
CA ILE A 882 0.84 -36.56 16.28
C ILE A 882 1.88 -36.99 15.22
N GLY A 883 3.14 -36.53 15.34
CA GLY A 883 4.22 -36.77 14.40
C GLY A 883 4.10 -35.82 13.19
N GLY A 884 5.09 -34.93 13.04
CA GLY A 884 5.08 -33.83 12.06
C GLY A 884 5.40 -34.19 10.61
N GLU A 885 5.60 -35.47 10.28
CA GLU A 885 5.79 -35.88 8.89
C GLU A 885 4.40 -36.01 8.22
N GLY A 886 4.11 -35.07 7.32
CA GLY A 886 2.84 -35.04 6.58
C GLY A 886 2.41 -33.65 6.14
N PHE A 887 3.34 -32.84 5.63
CA PHE A 887 3.03 -31.76 4.70
C PHE A 887 4.28 -31.50 3.86
N GLU A 888 4.59 -32.43 2.95
CA GLU A 888 5.22 -32.00 1.71
C GLU A 888 4.32 -30.93 1.10
N SER A 889 4.92 -29.84 0.63
CA SER A 889 4.18 -28.73 0.03
C SER A 889 3.22 -29.25 -1.05
N PRO A 890 2.06 -28.61 -1.26
CA PRO A 890 1.09 -29.04 -2.28
C PRO A 890 1.64 -29.09 -3.72
N ASP A 891 2.87 -28.65 -3.95
CA ASP A 891 3.52 -28.69 -5.26
C ASP A 891 3.95 -30.11 -5.69
N GLU A 892 4.04 -31.09 -4.80
CA GLU A 892 4.41 -32.48 -5.18
C GLU A 892 3.23 -33.46 -5.30
N SER A 893 2.09 -33.18 -4.65
CA SER A 893 0.96 -34.12 -4.58
C SER A 893 0.00 -34.10 -5.77
N VAL A 894 0.28 -33.31 -6.83
CA VAL A 894 -0.54 -33.28 -8.06
C VAL A 894 -0.11 -34.34 -9.08
N SER A 895 0.96 -35.10 -8.80
CA SER A 895 1.42 -36.18 -9.70
C SER A 895 0.76 -37.54 -9.47
N ASN A 896 -0.01 -37.75 -8.39
CA ASN A 896 -0.50 -39.07 -8.01
C ASN A 896 -1.98 -39.07 -7.61
N ILE A 897 -2.90 -38.86 -8.56
CA ILE A 897 -4.29 -39.35 -8.44
C ILE A 897 -4.82 -39.74 -9.84
N ASP A 898 -4.84 -41.05 -10.10
CA ASP A 898 -5.83 -41.85 -10.85
C ASP A 898 -5.19 -42.97 -11.70
N GLU A 899 -4.70 -44.02 -11.04
CA GLU A 899 -4.74 -45.37 -11.62
C GLU A 899 -5.91 -46.12 -10.95
N GLY A 900 -6.99 -46.29 -11.70
CA GLY A 900 -8.14 -47.11 -11.32
C GLY A 900 -7.80 -48.60 -11.23
N PRO A 901 -8.75 -49.44 -10.78
CA PRO A 901 -8.48 -50.84 -10.47
C PRO A 901 -8.10 -51.62 -11.72
N SER A 902 -6.98 -52.32 -11.62
CA SER A 902 -6.41 -53.30 -12.56
C SER A 902 -7.44 -54.01 -13.43
N ALA A 903 -7.51 -53.61 -14.70
CA ALA A 903 -8.00 -54.46 -15.78
C ALA A 903 -6.80 -55.20 -16.38
N SER A 904 -6.75 -56.51 -16.16
CA SER A 904 -5.81 -57.44 -16.76
C SER A 904 -5.90 -57.41 -18.29
N ILE A 905 -4.81 -57.03 -18.96
CA ILE A 905 -4.58 -57.31 -20.39
C ILE A 905 -3.38 -58.26 -20.48
N PRO A 906 -3.51 -59.43 -21.13
CA PRO A 906 -2.42 -60.38 -21.24
C PRO A 906 -1.42 -59.90 -22.30
N ALA A 907 -0.15 -59.83 -21.91
CA ALA A 907 0.95 -59.64 -22.85
C ALA A 907 1.20 -60.95 -23.61
N GLN A 908 0.74 -61.01 -24.86
CA GLN A 908 1.24 -61.96 -25.84
C GLN A 908 2.40 -61.28 -26.57
N ILE A 909 3.60 -61.79 -26.33
CA ILE A 909 4.82 -61.45 -27.06
C ILE A 909 4.65 -61.94 -28.49
N ASP A 910 4.78 -61.06 -29.47
CA ASP A 910 5.23 -61.51 -30.79
C ASP A 910 6.21 -60.50 -31.40
N SER A 911 7.33 -61.06 -31.82
CA SER A 911 8.46 -60.43 -32.47
C SER A 911 8.18 -60.30 -33.97
N GLY A 912 8.34 -59.11 -34.56
CA GLY A 912 8.37 -59.00 -36.02
C GLY A 912 8.25 -57.60 -36.59
N GLY A 913 9.38 -57.04 -37.03
CA GLY A 913 9.53 -56.54 -38.40
C GLY A 913 9.05 -55.13 -38.74
N VAL A 914 10.04 -54.35 -39.21
CA VAL A 914 10.02 -53.13 -40.05
C VAL A 914 9.97 -51.80 -39.32
#